data_AF-A0A2W5MMU6-F1
#
_entry.id   AF-A0A2W5MMU6-F1
#
_cell.length_a   1.000
_cell.length_b   1.000
_cell.length_c   1.000
_cell.angle_alpha   90.00
_cell.angle_beta   90.00
_cell.angle_gamma   90.00
#
_symmetry.space_group_name_H-M   'P 1'
#
loop_
_entity.id
_entity.type
_entity.pdbx_description
1 polymer ?
#
loop_
_entity_poly.entity_id
_entity_poly.type
_entity_poly.pdbx_seq_one_letter_code
_entity_poly.pdbx_strand_id
1 'polypeptide(L)'
;MVLPGRTSSRMPTLRMSAGVLRVVFIAATRHQAVFSMRHSSSARRLGLRLLALMCLTSPVAALACSGRAHIEIMQSGVYALEHAVLVAAQPGLADCAADDLVLMHRDGEVPIRVVGAVDGRFGAGARIEWVGHQLHGPESWNDAYSIHNVYLLGAAPGPHKRIVDAAPAAQNGASAGLQRTLHLEQDNLMIRLDPSQQKPWQEPDVWQWAKLTHVDPDPFKADFDLPDLAGRGPDVAMTLNFRGLSSLFAPMNQKANKPADHQVELRVNGRLLTTLDWNSRDEVRKDLVVPLGLLKARGNTLELRIPKRPVPWQPQNDIVDVVMFNWAELRYPIAGDLDAGVFALSVRDGQHGDQALRYAGAGTPVLFGDDGVRRPGQAAEGAYRFAAAPAGVDQYPTLDGQLAAPAAVRAAADGTDWRKPGEGYDYLIVSHATLMDAVRPLAEFHRQRGLKVALIDPQEAYDQFNGGISHPQAIRRLVDVAWNEWPEPRPRFLLLVGKASFDIRHDTYDDGRYAKWTNLELLYPNQFGGIASTANPNRTEKLADSNLIPTWQFPSPEGQSASDNGFVTVGREKLPKGEEEWKPVLAVGRFPVVKPEEVTAIVNKTIRYMTDPPIGRWRREAMMITDDSTYFHTLSDQLADELDDLGFATSRIYAHKEEEHNVAHQSAIRDGLNDGQLLVHFIGHGGRYIWRTGAPDVRKNHDLFTLDDVSGLTNGGRLPVILSMTCYSAPFDNPSEDSIGERFLREADRGAVAVFAASWRNTPSAAFSKALMTEMLEPGQTIGEGIVKAKNSINSRILVEMYNLLGDPALVMELPRDPLQIARSDDRWSRDLLISLPMQRFDGEIVVDWVDAAGKKQTSATYRIDQPRFRLPIPRLADGEPSKLRAYAYDTTTGKDALGTFVLHEPPPPAAAEAAQAGKTAAGAAPSVVIGQPATGAAPPPASAPAPAPAR
;
A
#
# COMPACT_ATOMS: atom_id res chain seq x y z
N MET A 1 -1.06 44.72 -32.08
CA MET A 1 -0.89 46.17 -32.36
C MET A 1 0.37 46.61 -31.63
N VAL A 2 1.35 47.18 -32.34
CA VAL A 2 2.69 47.57 -31.84
C VAL A 2 3.58 46.39 -31.37
N LEU A 3 4.90 46.62 -31.31
CA LEU A 3 6.02 45.65 -31.24
C LEU A 3 7.12 46.13 -30.22
N PRO A 4 8.18 45.36 -29.94
CA PRO A 4 8.93 45.45 -28.66
C PRO A 4 10.24 46.27 -28.70
N GLY A 5 10.87 46.40 -27.52
CA GLY A 5 12.25 46.91 -27.35
C GLY A 5 13.31 45.81 -27.30
N ARG A 6 14.52 46.11 -27.79
CA ARG A 6 15.72 45.23 -27.81
C ARG A 6 16.95 46.07 -27.42
N THR A 7 18.15 45.46 -27.41
CA THR A 7 19.51 46.07 -27.22
C THR A 7 19.98 46.30 -25.77
N SER A 8 21.28 46.46 -25.47
CA SER A 8 22.51 45.81 -25.99
C SER A 8 23.75 46.25 -25.17
N SER A 9 24.62 45.29 -24.81
CA SER A 9 26.10 45.42 -24.66
C SER A 9 26.74 46.58 -23.86
N ARG A 10 27.61 46.26 -22.89
CA ARG A 10 29.09 46.36 -23.01
C ARG A 10 29.86 45.94 -21.74
N MET A 11 31.11 45.49 -21.92
CA MET A 11 32.12 45.32 -20.86
C MET A 11 32.78 46.68 -20.49
N PRO A 12 33.69 46.71 -19.51
CA PRO A 12 35.10 46.87 -19.92
C PRO A 12 36.19 46.14 -19.08
N THR A 13 37.29 45.75 -19.77
CA THR A 13 38.71 45.78 -19.34
C THR A 13 39.27 44.91 -18.18
N LEU A 14 40.55 44.45 -18.13
CA LEU A 14 41.56 44.11 -19.18
C LEU A 14 42.87 43.48 -18.58
N ARG A 15 43.39 42.34 -19.11
CA ARG A 15 44.83 41.86 -19.07
C ARG A 15 45.45 41.58 -17.65
N MET A 16 46.61 40.92 -17.40
CA MET A 16 47.67 40.10 -18.10
C MET A 16 48.56 39.40 -17.01
N SER A 17 49.51 38.45 -17.19
CA SER A 17 49.94 37.50 -18.26
C SER A 17 50.92 36.43 -17.70
N ALA A 18 51.20 35.36 -18.46
CA ALA A 18 52.30 34.36 -18.28
C ALA A 18 52.30 33.47 -17.00
N GLY A 19 52.98 32.30 -16.92
CA GLY A 19 53.58 31.45 -17.97
C GLY A 19 54.62 30.40 -17.49
N VAL A 20 54.56 29.16 -18.04
CA VAL A 20 55.67 28.19 -18.25
C VAL A 20 56.28 27.37 -17.05
N LEU A 21 55.80 26.12 -16.89
CA LEU A 21 56.53 24.82 -17.02
C LEU A 21 57.68 24.33 -16.06
N ARG A 22 57.45 23.14 -15.44
CA ARG A 22 58.36 21.97 -15.13
C ARG A 22 59.36 21.91 -13.93
N VAL A 23 59.52 20.66 -13.43
CA VAL A 23 60.76 19.96 -12.93
C VAL A 23 61.30 20.25 -11.49
N VAL A 24 61.94 19.35 -10.69
CA VAL A 24 61.83 17.86 -10.46
C VAL A 24 62.69 17.36 -9.24
N PHE A 25 62.29 16.25 -8.57
CA PHE A 25 63.09 15.25 -7.75
C PHE A 25 63.76 15.51 -6.36
N ILE A 26 63.92 14.38 -5.60
CA ILE A 26 64.97 13.96 -4.60
C ILE A 26 64.81 14.19 -3.06
N ALA A 27 64.40 13.10 -2.37
CA ALA A 27 65.00 12.40 -1.17
C ALA A 27 65.30 13.16 0.18
N ALA A 28 65.68 12.52 1.33
CA ALA A 28 66.03 11.12 1.65
C ALA A 28 65.86 10.69 3.15
N THR A 29 65.46 9.42 3.38
CA THR A 29 65.89 8.45 4.44
C THR A 29 66.10 8.82 5.93
N ARG A 30 65.59 7.98 6.86
CA ARG A 30 66.32 6.98 7.72
C ARG A 30 65.40 6.41 8.84
N HIS A 31 65.72 5.34 9.62
CA HIS A 31 66.28 3.99 9.34
C HIS A 31 66.36 3.16 10.65
N GLN A 32 65.92 1.89 10.68
CA GLN A 32 66.44 0.85 11.61
C GLN A 32 66.01 -0.56 11.17
N ALA A 33 66.72 -1.61 11.62
CA ALA A 33 66.53 -3.00 11.15
C ALA A 33 67.04 -4.05 12.16
N VAL A 34 66.51 -5.28 12.06
CA VAL A 34 67.01 -6.53 12.70
C VAL A 34 66.95 -7.68 11.67
N PHE A 35 67.65 -8.80 11.88
CA PHE A 35 68.29 -9.57 10.80
C PHE A 35 68.22 -11.11 10.99
N SER A 36 67.88 -11.89 9.94
CA SER A 36 68.32 -13.29 9.64
C SER A 36 67.64 -13.75 8.33
N MET A 37 68.31 -14.15 7.22
CA MET A 37 69.08 -15.39 6.97
C MET A 37 68.29 -16.70 7.20
N ARG A 38 68.26 -17.74 6.33
CA ARG A 38 69.01 -18.16 5.09
C ARG A 38 68.09 -19.15 4.28
N HIS A 39 68.27 -19.57 3.02
CA HIS A 39 69.44 -20.12 2.28
C HIS A 39 69.19 -20.19 0.74
N SER A 40 70.28 -20.34 -0.05
CA SER A 40 70.44 -21.07 -1.36
C SER A 40 69.32 -21.03 -2.44
N SER A 41 69.51 -20.60 -3.70
CA SER A 41 70.50 -21.00 -4.74
C SER A 41 70.35 -22.46 -5.25
N SER A 42 70.50 -22.82 -6.54
CA SER A 42 70.96 -22.07 -7.74
C SER A 42 70.40 -22.68 -9.05
N ALA A 43 70.60 -22.01 -10.21
CA ALA A 43 70.04 -22.41 -11.51
C ALA A 43 70.91 -23.38 -12.34
N ARG A 44 70.29 -24.17 -13.26
CA ARG A 44 70.67 -24.22 -14.71
C ARG A 44 69.83 -25.18 -15.58
N ARG A 45 69.23 -24.58 -16.64
CA ARG A 45 69.19 -25.04 -18.05
C ARG A 45 68.96 -26.53 -18.40
N LEU A 46 67.72 -26.84 -18.75
CA LEU A 46 67.30 -27.46 -20.03
C LEU A 46 65.94 -26.82 -20.38
N GLY A 47 65.42 -26.77 -21.60
CA GLY A 47 65.88 -27.31 -22.89
C GLY A 47 64.64 -27.58 -23.74
N LEU A 48 64.32 -26.70 -24.70
CA LEU A 48 63.03 -26.59 -25.41
C LEU A 48 62.37 -27.92 -25.87
N ARG A 49 61.02 -27.94 -25.79
CA ARG A 49 60.00 -28.87 -26.36
C ARG A 49 59.30 -29.79 -25.33
N LEU A 50 58.04 -30.10 -25.65
CA LEU A 50 57.02 -30.83 -24.84
C LEU A 50 56.63 -30.18 -23.50
N LEU A 51 55.76 -29.16 -23.57
CA LEU A 51 54.61 -28.97 -22.66
C LEU A 51 53.66 -27.91 -23.26
N ALA A 52 53.04 -28.27 -24.38
CA ALA A 52 52.03 -27.48 -25.10
C ALA A 52 50.73 -28.29 -25.23
N LEU A 53 50.33 -28.91 -24.11
CA LEU A 53 49.09 -29.63 -23.87
C LEU A 53 48.91 -29.69 -22.33
N MET A 54 47.68 -29.88 -21.83
CA MET A 54 47.32 -29.85 -20.39
C MET A 54 47.42 -28.47 -19.70
N CYS A 55 46.67 -27.48 -20.20
CA CYS A 55 46.16 -26.35 -19.40
C CYS A 55 44.78 -25.85 -19.93
N LEU A 56 44.00 -26.77 -20.49
CA LEU A 56 42.58 -26.59 -20.85
C LEU A 56 41.80 -27.75 -20.22
N THR A 57 40.50 -27.56 -20.04
CA THR A 57 39.57 -28.39 -19.24
C THR A 57 39.83 -28.36 -17.72
N SER A 58 39.45 -27.25 -17.08
CA SER A 58 38.57 -27.41 -15.92
C SER A 58 37.30 -28.08 -16.43
N PRO A 59 36.80 -29.18 -15.81
CA PRO A 59 35.46 -29.65 -16.14
C PRO A 59 34.48 -28.54 -15.76
N VAL A 60 33.62 -28.14 -16.70
CA VAL A 60 32.35 -27.50 -16.32
C VAL A 60 31.64 -28.55 -15.48
N ALA A 61 31.46 -28.28 -14.19
CA ALA A 61 30.73 -29.18 -13.32
C ALA A 61 29.34 -29.37 -13.92
N ALA A 62 28.91 -30.62 -14.13
CA ALA A 62 27.57 -30.92 -14.58
C ALA A 62 26.59 -30.52 -13.48
N LEU A 63 26.15 -29.26 -13.50
CA LEU A 63 25.04 -28.77 -12.70
C LEU A 63 23.84 -29.64 -13.07
N ALA A 64 23.35 -30.40 -12.11
CA ALA A 64 22.06 -31.06 -12.27
C ALA A 64 21.00 -29.98 -12.51
N CYS A 65 20.02 -30.26 -13.36
CA CYS A 65 18.93 -29.35 -13.68
C CYS A 65 18.26 -28.84 -12.40
N SER A 66 18.49 -27.57 -12.09
CA SER A 66 18.19 -27.00 -10.78
C SER A 66 18.02 -25.48 -10.85
N GLY A 67 17.46 -24.93 -9.78
CA GLY A 67 16.98 -23.56 -9.76
C GLY A 67 15.73 -23.37 -10.61
N ARG A 68 15.26 -22.13 -10.68
CA ARG A 68 14.17 -21.66 -11.53
C ARG A 68 14.55 -20.30 -12.10
N ALA A 69 14.01 -19.95 -13.26
CA ALA A 69 14.07 -18.60 -13.80
C ALA A 69 12.70 -17.93 -13.70
N HIS A 70 12.68 -16.67 -13.28
CA HIS A 70 11.52 -15.79 -13.30
C HIS A 70 11.58 -14.95 -14.58
N ILE A 71 10.50 -14.96 -15.36
CA ILE A 71 10.40 -14.37 -16.70
C ILE A 71 9.21 -13.42 -16.71
N GLU A 72 9.46 -12.14 -17.01
CA GLU A 72 8.44 -11.08 -17.00
C GLU A 72 8.06 -10.67 -18.43
N ILE A 73 6.76 -10.52 -18.69
CA ILE A 73 6.21 -9.96 -19.93
C ILE A 73 5.11 -8.94 -19.62
N MET A 74 4.78 -8.08 -20.58
CA MET A 74 3.76 -7.02 -20.41
C MET A 74 2.60 -7.09 -21.40
N GLN A 75 2.78 -7.77 -22.55
CA GLN A 75 1.80 -7.83 -23.64
C GLN A 75 1.56 -9.27 -24.09
N SER A 76 0.40 -9.56 -24.67
CA SER A 76 0.12 -10.86 -25.28
C SER A 76 0.86 -11.02 -26.61
N GLY A 77 1.48 -12.17 -26.84
CA GLY A 77 2.28 -12.43 -28.05
C GLY A 77 3.08 -13.73 -28.00
N VAL A 78 3.83 -14.02 -29.06
CA VAL A 78 4.73 -15.19 -29.12
C VAL A 78 6.13 -14.78 -28.69
N TYR A 79 6.63 -15.40 -27.62
CA TYR A 79 7.91 -15.07 -26.99
C TYR A 79 8.98 -16.13 -27.28
N ALA A 80 10.25 -15.70 -27.31
CA ALA A 80 11.43 -16.56 -27.32
C ALA A 80 12.36 -16.23 -26.13
N LEU A 81 12.86 -17.28 -25.48
CA LEU A 81 13.94 -17.21 -24.51
C LEU A 81 15.15 -17.98 -25.02
N GLU A 82 16.15 -17.22 -25.48
CA GLU A 82 17.44 -17.74 -25.96
C GLU A 82 18.25 -18.36 -24.81
N HIS A 83 18.95 -19.47 -25.10
CA HIS A 83 19.82 -20.18 -24.14
C HIS A 83 20.79 -19.24 -23.42
N ALA A 84 21.45 -18.34 -24.15
CA ALA A 84 22.42 -17.42 -23.56
C ALA A 84 21.78 -16.43 -22.55
N VAL A 85 20.50 -16.07 -22.73
CA VAL A 85 19.77 -15.20 -21.81
C VAL A 85 19.33 -15.99 -20.57
N LEU A 86 18.79 -17.21 -20.75
CA LEU A 86 18.43 -18.08 -19.63
C LEU A 86 19.66 -18.40 -18.76
N VAL A 87 20.78 -18.77 -19.36
CA VAL A 87 21.99 -19.18 -18.63
C VAL A 87 22.70 -18.02 -17.94
N ALA A 88 22.59 -16.80 -18.47
CA ALA A 88 23.06 -15.60 -17.78
C ALA A 88 22.22 -15.28 -16.52
N ALA A 89 20.91 -15.60 -16.54
CA ALA A 89 19.97 -15.35 -15.45
C ALA A 89 19.90 -16.50 -14.42
N GLN A 90 20.00 -17.75 -14.87
CA GLN A 90 19.91 -18.96 -14.07
C GLN A 90 20.82 -20.07 -14.66
N PRO A 91 22.10 -20.13 -14.25
CA PRO A 91 23.07 -21.11 -14.77
C PRO A 91 22.70 -22.59 -14.53
N GLY A 92 21.83 -22.89 -13.55
CA GLY A 92 21.40 -24.26 -13.23
C GLY A 92 20.55 -24.95 -14.32
N LEU A 93 20.14 -24.22 -15.36
CA LEU A 93 19.31 -24.73 -16.47
C LEU A 93 20.09 -24.89 -17.80
N ALA A 94 21.42 -24.80 -17.77
CA ALA A 94 22.27 -24.61 -18.95
C ALA A 94 22.53 -25.82 -19.88
N ASP A 95 22.15 -27.04 -19.49
CA ASP A 95 22.33 -28.25 -20.31
C ASP A 95 21.22 -29.30 -20.03
N CYS A 96 20.00 -28.80 -19.81
CA CYS A 96 18.87 -29.62 -19.42
C CYS A 96 18.26 -30.39 -20.58
N ALA A 97 17.70 -31.58 -20.29
CA ALA A 97 16.90 -32.30 -21.26
C ALA A 97 15.72 -31.42 -21.70
N ALA A 98 15.53 -31.27 -23.01
CA ALA A 98 14.50 -30.42 -23.58
C ALA A 98 13.08 -30.89 -23.17
N ASP A 99 12.92 -32.17 -22.88
CA ASP A 99 11.67 -32.78 -22.40
C ASP A 99 11.44 -32.61 -20.89
N ASP A 100 12.47 -32.32 -20.09
CA ASP A 100 12.33 -32.04 -18.65
C ASP A 100 11.98 -30.56 -18.36
N LEU A 101 12.19 -29.65 -19.32
CA LEU A 101 11.90 -28.22 -19.14
C LEU A 101 10.38 -27.97 -18.96
N VAL A 102 10.02 -27.16 -17.97
CA VAL A 102 8.63 -26.85 -17.64
C VAL A 102 8.45 -25.38 -17.34
N LEU A 103 7.47 -24.75 -18.00
CA LEU A 103 7.11 -23.35 -17.82
C LEU A 103 5.76 -23.27 -17.11
N MET A 104 5.72 -22.58 -15.97
CA MET A 104 4.52 -22.43 -15.16
C MET A 104 3.99 -21.00 -15.21
N HIS A 105 2.67 -20.84 -15.30
CA HIS A 105 1.95 -19.60 -15.03
C HIS A 105 1.03 -19.83 -13.83
N ARG A 106 1.26 -19.11 -12.73
CA ARG A 106 0.66 -19.42 -11.42
C ARG A 106 0.81 -20.93 -11.11
N ASP A 107 -0.29 -21.66 -10.94
CA ASP A 107 -0.30 -23.11 -10.66
C ASP A 107 -0.41 -24.00 -11.92
N GLY A 108 -0.44 -23.43 -13.14
CA GLY A 108 -0.69 -24.15 -14.39
C GLY A 108 0.52 -24.24 -15.32
N GLU A 109 0.77 -25.42 -15.89
CA GLU A 109 1.74 -25.59 -16.99
C GLU A 109 1.33 -24.82 -18.25
N VAL A 110 2.32 -24.24 -18.92
CA VAL A 110 2.21 -23.53 -20.21
C VAL A 110 2.89 -24.37 -21.30
N PRO A 111 2.23 -24.63 -22.45
CA PRO A 111 2.88 -25.33 -23.56
C PRO A 111 4.11 -24.57 -24.07
N ILE A 112 5.25 -25.26 -24.17
CA ILE A 112 6.49 -24.71 -24.75
C ILE A 112 6.98 -25.51 -25.97
N ARG A 113 7.71 -24.85 -26.86
CA ARG A 113 8.52 -25.48 -27.91
C ARG A 113 9.99 -25.27 -27.59
N VAL A 114 10.81 -26.31 -27.63
CA VAL A 114 12.27 -26.16 -27.55
C VAL A 114 12.84 -26.30 -28.96
N VAL A 115 13.54 -25.28 -29.44
CA VAL A 115 14.11 -25.23 -30.80
C VAL A 115 15.62 -25.16 -30.71
N GLY A 116 16.34 -25.86 -31.61
CA GLY A 116 17.81 -25.87 -31.63
C GLY A 116 18.46 -26.77 -30.57
N ALA A 117 17.69 -27.60 -29.87
CA ALA A 117 18.23 -28.59 -28.95
C ALA A 117 19.17 -29.60 -29.66
N VAL A 118 20.30 -29.90 -29.04
CA VAL A 118 21.33 -30.83 -29.56
C VAL A 118 21.34 -32.07 -28.68
N ASP A 119 21.28 -33.26 -29.27
CA ASP A 119 21.20 -34.55 -28.57
C ASP A 119 20.12 -34.60 -27.46
N GLY A 120 19.00 -33.90 -27.71
CA GLY A 120 17.88 -33.78 -26.77
C GLY A 120 18.09 -32.77 -25.63
N ARG A 121 19.18 -31.98 -25.64
CA ARG A 121 19.53 -31.00 -24.60
C ARG A 121 19.39 -29.55 -25.05
N PHE A 122 19.00 -28.70 -24.11
CA PHE A 122 18.94 -27.26 -24.24
C PHE A 122 20.34 -26.65 -24.13
N GLY A 123 21.10 -26.73 -25.22
CA GLY A 123 22.46 -26.21 -25.34
C GLY A 123 22.57 -24.86 -26.04
N ALA A 124 23.80 -24.39 -26.26
CA ALA A 124 24.09 -23.09 -26.86
C ALA A 124 23.49 -22.96 -28.29
N GLY A 125 22.70 -21.91 -28.51
CA GLY A 125 21.95 -21.68 -29.76
C GLY A 125 20.56 -22.31 -29.79
N ALA A 126 20.15 -23.00 -28.71
CA ALA A 126 18.76 -23.37 -28.50
C ALA A 126 17.95 -22.19 -27.92
N ARG A 127 16.62 -22.24 -28.10
CA ARG A 127 15.65 -21.31 -27.49
C ARG A 127 14.35 -22.00 -27.09
N ILE A 128 13.64 -21.41 -26.16
CA ILE A 128 12.29 -21.83 -25.74
C ILE A 128 11.28 -20.85 -26.32
N GLU A 129 10.26 -21.34 -27.03
CA GLU A 129 9.18 -20.54 -27.61
C GLU A 129 7.85 -20.84 -26.92
N TRP A 130 7.04 -19.81 -26.61
CA TRP A 130 5.70 -19.98 -26.01
C TRP A 130 4.75 -18.82 -26.37
N VAL A 131 3.45 -19.02 -26.14
CA VAL A 131 2.45 -17.94 -26.16
C VAL A 131 2.39 -17.31 -24.77
N GLY A 132 2.74 -16.03 -24.69
CA GLY A 132 2.59 -15.19 -23.51
C GLY A 132 1.32 -14.37 -23.57
N HIS A 133 0.74 -14.06 -22.41
CA HIS A 133 -0.45 -13.22 -22.27
C HIS A 133 -0.14 -11.99 -21.40
N GLN A 134 -0.79 -10.87 -21.68
CA GLN A 134 -0.88 -9.72 -20.77
C GLN A 134 -1.49 -10.16 -19.42
N LEU A 135 -1.15 -9.44 -18.34
CA LEU A 135 -1.78 -9.66 -17.03
C LEU A 135 -3.11 -8.91 -16.95
N HIS A 136 -4.20 -9.65 -16.80
CA HIS A 136 -5.54 -9.13 -16.55
C HIS A 136 -5.91 -9.28 -15.07
N GLY A 137 -6.68 -8.32 -14.54
CA GLY A 137 -7.20 -8.37 -13.18
C GLY A 137 -8.40 -9.32 -13.04
N PRO A 138 -8.93 -9.53 -11.82
CA PRO A 138 -10.08 -10.40 -11.60
C PRO A 138 -11.38 -9.87 -12.23
N GLU A 139 -11.55 -8.55 -12.23
CA GLU A 139 -12.74 -7.84 -12.74
C GLU A 139 -12.38 -6.66 -13.69
N SER A 140 -11.09 -6.50 -14.04
CA SER A 140 -10.54 -5.39 -14.86
C SER A 140 -9.62 -5.89 -15.98
N TRP A 141 -9.50 -5.14 -17.08
CA TRP A 141 -8.59 -5.53 -18.18
C TRP A 141 -7.11 -5.39 -17.79
N ASN A 142 -6.77 -4.39 -16.99
CA ASN A 142 -5.42 -4.21 -16.43
C ASN A 142 -5.43 -4.56 -14.93
N ASP A 143 -4.53 -5.45 -14.49
CA ASP A 143 -4.41 -5.87 -13.09
C ASP A 143 -4.13 -4.68 -12.14
N ALA A 144 -4.67 -4.74 -10.93
CA ALA A 144 -4.63 -3.62 -9.99
C ALA A 144 -3.25 -3.42 -9.32
N TYR A 145 -2.43 -4.46 -9.22
CA TYR A 145 -1.20 -4.48 -8.41
C TYR A 145 0.08 -4.86 -9.17
N SER A 146 -0.02 -5.37 -10.40
CA SER A 146 1.14 -5.57 -11.30
C SER A 146 0.84 -5.20 -12.76
N ILE A 147 1.80 -4.59 -13.45
CA ILE A 147 1.80 -4.41 -14.91
C ILE A 147 2.59 -5.51 -15.66
N HIS A 148 3.23 -6.41 -14.90
CA HIS A 148 4.04 -7.52 -15.42
C HIS A 148 3.32 -8.84 -15.16
N ASN A 149 3.10 -9.62 -16.21
CA ASN A 149 2.74 -11.03 -16.10
C ASN A 149 4.01 -11.86 -15.94
N VAL A 150 3.95 -12.92 -15.12
CA VAL A 150 5.12 -13.71 -14.74
C VAL A 150 4.96 -15.17 -15.10
N TYR A 151 6.03 -15.72 -15.67
CA TYR A 151 6.21 -17.13 -15.96
C TYR A 151 7.43 -17.67 -15.21
N LEU A 152 7.30 -18.83 -14.57
CA LEU A 152 8.38 -19.49 -13.84
C LEU A 152 8.85 -20.71 -14.63
N LEU A 153 10.07 -20.65 -15.18
CA LEU A 153 10.70 -21.76 -15.88
C LEU A 153 11.53 -22.59 -14.89
N GLY A 154 11.42 -23.91 -14.96
CA GLY A 154 12.28 -24.85 -14.26
C GLY A 154 12.49 -26.13 -15.08
N ALA A 155 12.96 -27.17 -14.40
CA ALA A 155 13.11 -28.50 -14.97
C ALA A 155 12.65 -29.57 -13.96
N ALA A 156 11.92 -30.59 -14.45
CA ALA A 156 11.46 -31.73 -13.67
C ALA A 156 11.28 -32.95 -14.60
N PRO A 157 11.62 -34.18 -14.20
CA PRO A 157 11.38 -35.35 -15.06
C PRO A 157 9.89 -35.66 -15.22
N GLY A 158 9.38 -35.71 -16.46
CA GLY A 158 8.00 -36.13 -16.73
C GLY A 158 7.44 -35.69 -18.09
N PRO A 159 6.21 -36.12 -18.43
CA PRO A 159 5.50 -35.64 -19.61
C PRO A 159 4.86 -34.27 -19.36
N HIS A 160 5.55 -33.20 -19.76
CA HIS A 160 5.05 -31.82 -19.66
C HIS A 160 4.30 -31.37 -20.92
N LYS A 161 3.53 -30.29 -20.82
CA LYS A 161 2.90 -29.65 -21.99
C LYS A 161 3.95 -29.19 -23.01
N ARG A 162 3.67 -29.44 -24.29
CA ARG A 162 4.49 -29.03 -25.43
C ARG A 162 3.62 -28.42 -26.51
N ILE A 163 4.18 -27.42 -27.20
CA ILE A 163 3.57 -26.89 -28.41
C ILE A 163 3.77 -27.90 -29.54
N VAL A 164 2.67 -28.27 -30.19
CA VAL A 164 2.67 -29.23 -31.30
C VAL A 164 2.44 -28.52 -32.63
N ASP A 165 3.14 -28.96 -33.69
CA ASP A 165 2.86 -28.50 -35.04
C ASP A 165 1.59 -29.17 -35.59
N ALA A 166 0.66 -28.37 -36.10
CA ALA A 166 -0.53 -28.86 -36.77
C ALA A 166 -0.19 -29.62 -38.06
N ALA A 167 -1.05 -30.58 -38.42
CA ALA A 167 -0.97 -31.22 -39.73
C ALA A 167 -1.14 -30.18 -40.87
N PRO A 168 -0.45 -30.35 -42.02
CA PRO A 168 -0.58 -29.42 -43.15
C PRO A 168 -2.03 -29.19 -43.60
N ALA A 169 -2.39 -27.92 -43.76
CA ALA A 169 -3.64 -27.45 -44.35
C ALA A 169 -3.92 -28.10 -45.73
N ALA A 170 -5.19 -28.37 -46.03
CA ALA A 170 -5.59 -28.96 -47.29
C ALA A 170 -5.48 -27.95 -48.45
N GLN A 171 -4.69 -28.30 -49.47
CA GLN A 171 -4.40 -27.46 -50.64
C GLN A 171 -5.66 -26.82 -51.27
N ASN A 172 -6.77 -27.56 -51.35
CA ASN A 172 -8.02 -27.15 -52.02
C ASN A 172 -9.24 -26.99 -51.07
N GLY A 173 -9.04 -26.84 -49.76
CA GLY A 173 -10.13 -26.63 -48.80
C GLY A 173 -10.83 -25.26 -48.98
N ALA A 174 -12.09 -25.15 -48.58
CA ALA A 174 -12.75 -23.85 -48.40
C ALA A 174 -12.19 -23.17 -47.14
N SER A 175 -11.83 -21.89 -47.24
CA SER A 175 -11.24 -21.16 -46.11
C SER A 175 -12.29 -20.73 -45.09
N ALA A 176 -12.02 -20.96 -43.80
CA ALA A 176 -12.84 -20.44 -42.72
C ALA A 176 -12.77 -18.90 -42.66
N GLY A 177 -13.91 -18.26 -42.35
CA GLY A 177 -13.94 -16.81 -42.15
C GLY A 177 -13.34 -16.43 -40.80
N LEU A 178 -12.50 -15.39 -40.81
CA LEU A 178 -11.68 -14.97 -39.66
C LEU A 178 -12.16 -13.63 -39.08
N GLN A 179 -11.80 -13.39 -37.82
CA GLN A 179 -12.07 -12.15 -37.09
C GLN A 179 -10.88 -11.74 -36.22
N ARG A 180 -10.93 -10.50 -35.74
CA ARG A 180 -10.07 -9.98 -34.68
C ARG A 180 -10.90 -9.28 -33.63
N THR A 181 -10.33 -9.18 -32.44
CA THR A 181 -10.78 -8.33 -31.34
C THR A 181 -9.83 -7.14 -31.22
N LEU A 182 -10.37 -5.92 -31.18
CA LEU A 182 -9.63 -4.71 -30.84
C LEU A 182 -10.22 -4.15 -29.54
N HIS A 183 -9.45 -4.19 -28.46
CA HIS A 183 -9.76 -3.52 -27.20
C HIS A 183 -9.17 -2.10 -27.21
N LEU A 184 -9.95 -1.12 -26.76
CA LEU A 184 -9.57 0.30 -26.72
C LEU A 184 -9.86 0.85 -25.32
N GLU A 185 -8.80 1.25 -24.61
CA GLU A 185 -8.82 1.62 -23.19
C GLU A 185 -7.58 2.46 -22.86
N GLN A 186 -7.68 3.30 -21.83
CA GLN A 186 -6.54 3.97 -21.19
C GLN A 186 -6.86 4.17 -19.71
N ASP A 187 -5.96 3.81 -18.80
CA ASP A 187 -6.19 3.93 -17.35
C ASP A 187 -5.92 5.38 -16.88
N ASN A 188 -6.62 6.37 -17.45
CA ASN A 188 -6.33 7.80 -17.26
C ASN A 188 -6.86 8.38 -15.94
N LEU A 189 -8.02 7.90 -15.48
CA LEU A 189 -8.78 8.47 -14.37
C LEU A 189 -9.17 7.39 -13.36
N MET A 190 -8.76 7.55 -12.10
CA MET A 190 -9.10 6.62 -11.03
C MET A 190 -10.31 7.12 -10.23
N ILE A 191 -11.37 6.33 -10.15
CA ILE A 191 -12.53 6.59 -9.28
C ILE A 191 -12.35 5.98 -7.89
N ARG A 192 -13.25 6.32 -6.96
CA ARG A 192 -13.41 5.65 -5.67
C ARG A 192 -14.79 5.01 -5.59
N LEU A 193 -14.85 3.73 -5.20
CA LEU A 193 -16.10 2.98 -5.02
C LEU A 193 -16.47 2.90 -3.54
N ASP A 194 -17.78 2.83 -3.26
CA ASP A 194 -18.33 2.65 -1.92
C ASP A 194 -18.77 1.18 -1.65
N PRO A 195 -19.11 0.79 -0.39
CA PRO A 195 -19.42 -0.60 -0.02
C PRO A 195 -20.65 -1.21 -0.70
N SER A 196 -21.48 -0.42 -1.39
CA SER A 196 -22.56 -0.92 -2.25
C SER A 196 -22.08 -1.35 -3.64
N GLN A 197 -20.95 -0.78 -4.10
CA GLN A 197 -20.35 -1.03 -5.42
C GLN A 197 -19.15 -1.98 -5.36
N GLN A 198 -18.42 -2.06 -4.23
CA GLN A 198 -17.29 -2.95 -4.01
C GLN A 198 -17.38 -3.60 -2.63
N LYS A 199 -17.25 -4.93 -2.55
CA LYS A 199 -17.07 -5.64 -1.26
C LYS A 199 -15.58 -5.76 -0.93
N PRO A 200 -15.21 -5.85 0.36
CA PRO A 200 -13.84 -6.22 0.73
C PRO A 200 -13.41 -7.53 0.06
N TRP A 201 -12.13 -7.61 -0.32
CA TRP A 201 -11.53 -8.70 -1.12
C TRP A 201 -12.01 -8.81 -2.58
N GLN A 202 -12.84 -7.88 -3.08
CA GLN A 202 -13.03 -7.70 -4.53
C GLN A 202 -12.05 -6.69 -5.11
N GLU A 203 -11.67 -6.89 -6.36
CA GLU A 203 -10.76 -6.06 -7.14
C GLU A 203 -11.46 -5.58 -8.43
N PRO A 204 -12.54 -4.78 -8.30
CA PRO A 204 -13.27 -4.21 -9.43
C PRO A 204 -12.39 -3.19 -10.15
N ASP A 205 -12.71 -2.94 -11.42
CA ASP A 205 -12.07 -1.85 -12.12
C ASP A 205 -12.44 -0.49 -11.51
N VAL A 206 -11.40 0.30 -11.23
CA VAL A 206 -11.49 1.69 -10.77
C VAL A 206 -10.74 2.65 -11.68
N TRP A 207 -10.08 2.15 -12.72
CA TRP A 207 -9.47 2.96 -13.75
C TRP A 207 -10.45 3.15 -14.91
N GLN A 208 -10.42 4.31 -15.54
CA GLN A 208 -11.38 4.72 -16.56
C GLN A 208 -10.69 5.65 -17.57
N TRP A 209 -11.07 5.56 -18.85
CA TRP A 209 -10.48 6.36 -19.94
C TRP A 209 -10.92 7.82 -19.94
N ALA A 210 -12.21 8.09 -19.68
CA ALA A 210 -12.73 9.44 -19.69
C ALA A 210 -13.89 9.65 -18.71
N LYS A 211 -13.95 10.86 -18.12
CA LYS A 211 -15.16 11.39 -17.47
C LYS A 211 -15.91 12.23 -18.49
N LEU A 212 -17.19 11.91 -18.70
CA LEU A 212 -18.09 12.55 -19.65
C LEU A 212 -19.18 13.31 -18.89
N THR A 213 -19.45 14.56 -19.27
CA THR A 213 -20.45 15.41 -18.64
C THR A 213 -21.23 16.24 -19.66
N HIS A 214 -22.45 16.65 -19.28
CA HIS A 214 -23.30 17.53 -20.09
C HIS A 214 -22.81 19.00 -20.19
N VAL A 215 -21.70 19.35 -19.53
CA VAL A 215 -21.06 20.68 -19.59
C VAL A 215 -19.70 20.69 -20.32
N ASP A 216 -19.25 19.53 -20.82
CA ASP A 216 -18.02 19.46 -21.60
C ASP A 216 -18.20 20.20 -22.95
N PRO A 217 -17.24 21.03 -23.38
CA PRO A 217 -17.40 21.88 -24.57
C PRO A 217 -17.38 21.09 -25.89
N ASP A 218 -16.68 19.96 -25.88
CA ASP A 218 -16.47 19.05 -27.01
C ASP A 218 -16.84 17.62 -26.58
N PRO A 219 -17.22 16.72 -27.51
CA PRO A 219 -17.42 15.32 -27.18
C PRO A 219 -16.06 14.67 -26.87
N PHE A 220 -16.07 13.59 -26.10
CA PHE A 220 -14.92 12.68 -26.08
C PHE A 220 -14.74 12.08 -27.47
N LYS A 221 -13.49 11.92 -27.90
CA LYS A 221 -13.14 11.27 -29.16
C LYS A 221 -11.97 10.31 -28.98
N ALA A 222 -12.04 9.16 -29.64
CA ALA A 222 -10.94 8.24 -29.82
C ALA A 222 -10.84 7.83 -31.30
N ASP A 223 -9.65 7.97 -31.89
CA ASP A 223 -9.37 7.49 -33.25
C ASP A 223 -8.82 6.07 -33.22
N PHE A 224 -9.21 5.24 -34.19
CA PHE A 224 -8.79 3.84 -34.30
C PHE A 224 -8.71 3.34 -35.74
N ASP A 225 -7.76 2.44 -35.99
CA ASP A 225 -7.54 1.77 -37.27
C ASP A 225 -8.00 0.30 -37.18
N LEU A 226 -8.53 -0.23 -38.29
CA LEU A 226 -8.94 -1.64 -38.45
C LEU A 226 -8.22 -2.18 -39.71
N PRO A 227 -6.89 -2.31 -39.69
CA PRO A 227 -6.08 -2.22 -40.91
C PRO A 227 -6.28 -3.35 -41.91
N ASP A 228 -6.77 -4.53 -41.48
CA ASP A 228 -7.16 -5.66 -42.33
C ASP A 228 -8.68 -5.92 -42.38
N LEU A 229 -9.52 -4.93 -42.05
CA LEU A 229 -10.99 -5.02 -42.09
C LEU A 229 -11.52 -5.59 -43.42
N ALA A 230 -12.41 -6.58 -43.33
CA ALA A 230 -13.04 -7.17 -44.51
C ALA A 230 -13.95 -6.15 -45.22
N GLY A 231 -13.70 -5.90 -46.51
CA GLY A 231 -14.56 -5.02 -47.33
C GLY A 231 -15.98 -5.55 -47.59
N ARG A 232 -16.28 -6.78 -47.17
CA ARG A 232 -17.62 -7.42 -47.11
C ARG A 232 -17.62 -8.46 -46.00
N GLY A 233 -18.72 -8.59 -45.26
CA GLY A 233 -18.83 -9.50 -44.12
C GLY A 233 -20.13 -9.27 -43.34
N PRO A 234 -20.27 -9.88 -42.15
CA PRO A 234 -21.23 -9.43 -41.15
C PRO A 234 -20.87 -8.02 -40.66
N ASP A 235 -21.84 -7.34 -40.04
CA ASP A 235 -21.60 -6.12 -39.29
C ASP A 235 -20.75 -6.39 -38.03
N VAL A 236 -20.06 -5.36 -37.53
CA VAL A 236 -19.08 -5.47 -36.45
C VAL A 236 -19.78 -5.44 -35.09
N ALA A 237 -19.51 -6.42 -34.24
CA ALA A 237 -19.96 -6.36 -32.84
C ALA A 237 -19.08 -5.36 -32.08
N MET A 238 -19.71 -4.47 -31.31
CA MET A 238 -19.01 -3.49 -30.49
C MET A 238 -19.62 -3.45 -29.09
N THR A 239 -18.79 -3.62 -28.08
CA THR A 239 -19.18 -3.58 -26.67
C THR A 239 -18.50 -2.38 -26.01
N LEU A 240 -19.27 -1.55 -25.30
CA LEU A 240 -18.72 -0.45 -24.51
C LEU A 240 -18.99 -0.67 -23.02
N ASN A 241 -18.07 -0.20 -22.18
CA ASN A 241 -18.19 -0.21 -20.73
C ASN A 241 -18.31 1.22 -20.18
N PHE A 242 -19.34 1.45 -19.37
CA PHE A 242 -19.61 2.72 -18.70
C PHE A 242 -19.93 2.51 -17.21
N ARG A 243 -19.70 3.53 -16.39
CA ARG A 243 -20.19 3.58 -15.01
C ARG A 243 -20.83 4.94 -14.72
N GLY A 244 -22.00 4.92 -14.07
CA GLY A 244 -22.65 6.17 -13.64
C GLY A 244 -21.95 6.78 -12.42
N LEU A 245 -21.78 8.10 -12.37
CA LEU A 245 -21.30 8.81 -11.15
C LEU A 245 -22.37 9.68 -10.49
N SER A 246 -23.29 10.27 -11.24
CA SER A 246 -24.42 11.03 -10.68
C SER A 246 -25.68 10.15 -10.47
N SER A 247 -26.74 10.73 -9.92
CA SER A 247 -28.06 10.08 -9.79
C SER A 247 -29.16 11.13 -9.68
N LEU A 248 -30.24 10.96 -10.42
CA LEU A 248 -31.36 11.88 -10.49
C LEU A 248 -32.47 11.48 -9.50
N PHE A 249 -32.64 12.33 -8.48
CA PHE A 249 -33.68 12.20 -7.47
C PHE A 249 -34.97 12.92 -7.90
N ALA A 250 -36.01 12.16 -8.23
CA ALA A 250 -37.34 12.71 -8.53
C ALA A 250 -38.17 12.93 -7.26
N PRO A 251 -38.86 14.08 -7.11
CA PRO A 251 -39.90 14.28 -6.09
C PRO A 251 -40.95 13.16 -6.10
N MET A 252 -41.56 12.85 -4.95
CA MET A 252 -42.48 11.70 -4.84
C MET A 252 -43.65 11.74 -5.82
N ASN A 253 -44.20 12.92 -6.11
CA ASN A 253 -45.25 13.15 -7.10
C ASN A 253 -44.78 13.17 -8.57
N GLN A 254 -43.47 13.08 -8.82
CA GLN A 254 -42.84 13.10 -10.14
C GLN A 254 -42.08 11.81 -10.47
N LYS A 255 -42.10 10.79 -9.60
CA LYS A 255 -41.40 9.50 -9.82
C LYS A 255 -41.75 8.82 -11.15
N ALA A 256 -43.00 8.91 -11.60
CA ALA A 256 -43.44 8.37 -12.89
C ALA A 256 -42.90 9.14 -14.12
N ASN A 257 -42.42 10.37 -13.91
CA ASN A 257 -41.85 11.25 -14.92
C ASN A 257 -40.32 11.35 -14.80
N LYS A 258 -39.66 10.48 -14.01
CA LYS A 258 -38.20 10.46 -13.90
C LYS A 258 -37.59 9.95 -15.22
N PRO A 259 -36.75 10.73 -15.92
CA PRO A 259 -35.97 10.21 -17.04
C PRO A 259 -34.83 9.31 -16.54
N ALA A 260 -34.12 8.64 -17.46
CA ALA A 260 -32.90 7.91 -17.15
C ALA A 260 -31.90 8.78 -16.37
N ASP A 261 -31.18 8.22 -15.41
CA ASP A 261 -30.07 8.92 -14.72
C ASP A 261 -29.03 9.38 -15.75
N HIS A 262 -28.65 8.47 -16.64
CA HIS A 262 -27.57 8.67 -17.61
C HIS A 262 -28.07 8.51 -19.05
N GLN A 263 -27.60 9.38 -19.94
CA GLN A 263 -27.80 9.29 -21.38
C GLN A 263 -26.50 9.60 -22.14
N VAL A 264 -26.12 8.75 -23.11
CA VAL A 264 -24.94 8.96 -23.97
C VAL A 264 -25.32 8.89 -25.45
N GLU A 265 -25.06 9.93 -26.22
CA GLU A 265 -25.00 9.85 -27.69
C GLU A 265 -23.71 9.13 -28.11
N LEU A 266 -23.84 8.11 -28.96
CA LEU A 266 -22.73 7.36 -29.52
C LEU A 266 -22.65 7.56 -31.04
N ARG A 267 -21.52 8.09 -31.52
CA ARG A 267 -21.25 8.30 -32.95
C ARG A 267 -20.03 7.50 -33.38
N VAL A 268 -20.09 6.95 -34.59
CA VAL A 268 -18.94 6.35 -35.28
C VAL A 268 -18.81 7.04 -36.63
N ASN A 269 -17.62 7.55 -36.94
CA ASN A 269 -17.35 8.32 -38.16
C ASN A 269 -18.36 9.47 -38.38
N GLY A 270 -18.70 10.18 -37.28
CA GLY A 270 -19.64 11.30 -37.24
C GLY A 270 -21.14 10.92 -37.28
N ARG A 271 -21.46 9.70 -37.73
CA ARG A 271 -22.85 9.19 -37.78
C ARG A 271 -23.29 8.74 -36.39
N LEU A 272 -24.42 9.26 -35.92
CA LEU A 272 -25.12 8.74 -34.74
C LEU A 272 -25.54 7.29 -34.99
N LEU A 273 -25.05 6.39 -34.14
CA LEU A 273 -25.38 4.97 -34.16
C LEU A 273 -26.60 4.69 -33.28
N THR A 274 -26.57 5.20 -32.05
CA THR A 274 -27.65 5.08 -31.06
C THR A 274 -27.49 6.10 -29.93
N THR A 275 -28.50 6.18 -29.07
CA THR A 275 -28.45 6.85 -27.76
C THR A 275 -28.61 5.79 -26.67
N LEU A 276 -27.76 5.83 -25.65
CA LEU A 276 -27.65 4.81 -24.60
C LEU A 276 -28.17 5.36 -23.28
N ASP A 277 -29.28 4.80 -22.78
CA ASP A 277 -29.88 5.17 -21.49
C ASP A 277 -29.62 4.11 -20.40
N TRP A 278 -29.47 4.53 -19.15
CA TRP A 278 -29.58 3.67 -17.95
C TRP A 278 -29.89 4.45 -16.66
N ASN A 279 -30.12 3.71 -15.58
CA ASN A 279 -30.26 4.23 -14.22
C ASN A 279 -29.21 3.59 -13.32
N SER A 280 -28.98 4.18 -12.14
CA SER A 280 -27.95 3.80 -11.14
C SER A 280 -26.49 4.14 -11.52
N ARG A 281 -25.62 3.98 -10.52
CA ARG A 281 -24.17 4.22 -10.55
C ARG A 281 -23.37 2.91 -10.67
N ASP A 282 -24.05 1.84 -11.06
CA ASP A 282 -23.42 0.56 -11.31
C ASP A 282 -22.68 0.58 -12.64
N GLU A 283 -21.89 -0.46 -12.89
CA GLU A 283 -21.23 -0.66 -14.17
C GLU A 283 -22.22 -1.23 -15.20
N VAL A 284 -22.19 -0.69 -16.41
CA VAL A 284 -23.14 -1.02 -17.47
C VAL A 284 -22.39 -1.28 -18.77
N ARG A 285 -22.34 -2.56 -19.14
CA ARG A 285 -21.95 -3.01 -20.48
C ARG A 285 -23.06 -2.70 -21.49
N LYS A 286 -22.69 -2.22 -22.68
CA LYS A 286 -23.60 -1.92 -23.79
C LYS A 286 -23.11 -2.62 -25.06
N ASP A 287 -23.73 -3.73 -25.41
CA ASP A 287 -23.43 -4.50 -26.63
C ASP A 287 -24.24 -3.96 -27.81
N LEU A 288 -23.56 -3.73 -28.94
CA LEU A 288 -24.07 -3.03 -30.12
C LEU A 288 -23.56 -3.66 -31.42
N VAL A 289 -24.16 -3.26 -32.54
CA VAL A 289 -23.75 -3.66 -33.88
C VAL A 289 -23.44 -2.41 -34.71
N VAL A 290 -22.22 -2.31 -35.24
CA VAL A 290 -21.76 -1.23 -36.12
C VAL A 290 -21.85 -1.71 -37.57
N PRO A 291 -22.64 -1.07 -38.44
CA PRO A 291 -22.72 -1.44 -39.85
C PRO A 291 -21.34 -1.44 -40.51
N LEU A 292 -20.94 -2.54 -41.15
CA LEU A 292 -19.58 -2.73 -41.67
C LEU A 292 -19.17 -1.61 -42.64
N GLY A 293 -20.11 -1.16 -43.48
CA GLY A 293 -19.93 -0.05 -44.42
C GLY A 293 -19.85 1.36 -43.79
N LEU A 294 -19.93 1.48 -42.46
CA LEU A 294 -19.61 2.72 -41.73
C LEU A 294 -18.13 2.77 -41.33
N LEU A 295 -17.45 1.63 -41.27
CA LEU A 295 -16.05 1.49 -40.85
C LEU A 295 -15.08 1.51 -42.03
N LYS A 296 -13.82 1.76 -41.74
CA LYS A 296 -12.70 1.91 -42.69
C LYS A 296 -11.48 1.14 -42.18
N ALA A 297 -10.54 0.86 -43.07
CA ALA A 297 -9.25 0.29 -42.66
C ALA A 297 -8.42 1.25 -41.77
N ARG A 298 -8.51 2.56 -42.00
CA ARG A 298 -7.84 3.60 -41.20
C ARG A 298 -8.68 4.86 -41.00
N GLY A 299 -8.39 5.60 -39.94
CA GLY A 299 -9.06 6.87 -39.63
C GLY A 299 -10.55 6.69 -39.33
N ASN A 300 -10.86 5.76 -38.41
CA ASN A 300 -12.16 5.73 -37.77
C ASN A 300 -12.13 6.59 -36.51
N THR A 301 -13.25 7.25 -36.20
CA THR A 301 -13.41 8.00 -34.94
C THR A 301 -14.64 7.50 -34.21
N LEU A 302 -14.45 7.13 -32.95
CA LEU A 302 -15.50 6.97 -31.94
C LEU A 302 -15.72 8.33 -31.28
N GLU A 303 -16.96 8.85 -31.25
CA GLU A 303 -17.32 10.02 -30.44
C GLU A 303 -18.41 9.68 -29.42
N LEU A 304 -18.24 10.17 -28.19
CA LEU A 304 -19.20 10.01 -27.09
C LEU A 304 -19.58 11.38 -26.53
N ARG A 305 -20.87 11.61 -26.28
CA ARG A 305 -21.37 12.89 -25.76
C ARG A 305 -22.53 12.69 -24.79
N ILE A 306 -22.52 13.38 -23.66
CA ILE A 306 -23.68 13.50 -22.79
C ILE A 306 -24.57 14.64 -23.33
N PRO A 307 -25.83 14.38 -23.72
CA PRO A 307 -26.72 15.43 -24.21
C PRO A 307 -27.21 16.30 -23.04
N LYS A 308 -27.37 17.59 -23.28
CA LYS A 308 -27.94 18.55 -22.32
C LYS A 308 -29.45 18.31 -22.20
N ARG A 309 -29.91 17.80 -21.05
CA ARG A 309 -31.31 17.39 -20.80
C ARG A 309 -31.94 18.26 -19.69
N PRO A 310 -33.08 18.93 -19.90
CA PRO A 310 -33.76 19.69 -18.85
C PRO A 310 -34.47 18.77 -17.85
N VAL A 311 -34.56 19.18 -16.59
CA VAL A 311 -35.31 18.46 -15.54
C VAL A 311 -36.82 18.60 -15.82
N PRO A 312 -37.60 17.52 -16.02
CA PRO A 312 -38.99 17.62 -16.49
C PRO A 312 -39.93 18.42 -15.57
N TRP A 313 -39.68 18.43 -14.25
CA TRP A 313 -40.44 19.19 -13.26
C TRP A 313 -39.82 20.56 -12.90
N GLN A 314 -38.63 20.89 -13.45
CA GLN A 314 -37.97 22.19 -13.31
C GLN A 314 -37.22 22.55 -14.63
N PRO A 315 -37.91 22.88 -15.73
CA PRO A 315 -37.27 22.99 -17.06
C PRO A 315 -36.27 24.14 -17.24
N GLN A 316 -36.05 24.97 -16.22
CA GLN A 316 -34.98 25.97 -16.17
C GLN A 316 -33.64 25.39 -15.69
N ASN A 317 -33.66 24.18 -15.13
CA ASN A 317 -32.50 23.47 -14.60
C ASN A 317 -32.17 22.27 -15.50
N ASP A 318 -30.88 22.06 -15.76
CA ASP A 318 -30.39 20.88 -16.46
C ASP A 318 -30.18 19.70 -15.50
N ILE A 319 -30.24 18.48 -16.03
CA ILE A 319 -29.87 17.25 -15.31
C ILE A 319 -28.35 17.18 -15.24
N VAL A 320 -27.81 17.11 -14.02
CA VAL A 320 -26.39 16.85 -13.78
C VAL A 320 -26.09 15.38 -14.08
N ASP A 321 -25.82 15.12 -15.35
CA ASP A 321 -25.40 13.82 -15.87
C ASP A 321 -23.86 13.77 -15.94
N VAL A 322 -23.30 12.74 -15.31
CA VAL A 322 -21.86 12.44 -15.19
C VAL A 322 -21.66 10.93 -15.32
N VAL A 323 -20.88 10.55 -16.33
CA VAL A 323 -20.60 9.16 -16.70
C VAL A 323 -19.08 8.97 -16.79
N MET A 324 -18.57 7.85 -16.30
CA MET A 324 -17.25 7.38 -16.69
C MET A 324 -17.38 6.42 -17.87
N PHE A 325 -16.51 6.57 -18.86
CA PHE A 325 -16.30 5.63 -19.95
C PHE A 325 -14.98 4.89 -19.69
N ASN A 326 -15.03 3.56 -19.65
CA ASN A 326 -13.86 2.73 -19.41
C ASN A 326 -13.21 2.30 -20.73
N TRP A 327 -13.85 1.40 -21.46
CA TRP A 327 -13.29 0.78 -22.66
C TRP A 327 -14.33 0.49 -23.74
N ALA A 328 -13.84 0.25 -24.97
CA ALA A 328 -14.62 -0.28 -26.09
C ALA A 328 -13.89 -1.48 -26.75
N GLU A 329 -14.57 -2.63 -26.83
CA GLU A 329 -14.14 -3.79 -27.61
C GLU A 329 -14.86 -3.79 -28.97
N LEU A 330 -14.13 -4.00 -30.06
CA LEU A 330 -14.69 -4.22 -31.40
C LEU A 330 -14.26 -5.59 -31.93
N ARG A 331 -15.22 -6.45 -32.26
CA ARG A 331 -14.99 -7.75 -32.90
C ARG A 331 -15.40 -7.71 -34.38
N TYR A 332 -14.40 -7.70 -35.26
CA TYR A 332 -14.58 -7.39 -36.69
C TYR A 332 -14.08 -8.50 -37.62
N PRO A 333 -14.74 -8.74 -38.76
CA PRO A 333 -14.28 -9.70 -39.76
C PRO A 333 -13.07 -9.13 -40.52
N ILE A 334 -12.09 -9.98 -40.84
CA ILE A 334 -10.87 -9.56 -41.54
C ILE A 334 -10.77 -10.11 -42.97
N ALA A 335 -10.08 -9.36 -43.83
CA ALA A 335 -9.74 -9.73 -45.21
C ALA A 335 -8.56 -10.71 -45.30
N GLY A 336 -7.97 -11.10 -44.15
CA GLY A 336 -6.82 -11.98 -44.04
C GLY A 336 -5.55 -11.34 -44.61
N ASP A 337 -5.00 -10.36 -43.91
CA ASP A 337 -3.82 -9.60 -44.33
C ASP A 337 -2.83 -9.49 -43.15
N LEU A 338 -1.68 -10.18 -43.24
CA LEU A 338 -0.69 -10.21 -42.16
C LEU A 338 0.27 -9.02 -42.19
N ASP A 339 0.46 -8.37 -43.35
CA ASP A 339 1.27 -7.14 -43.44
C ASP A 339 0.58 -5.95 -42.75
N ALA A 340 -0.71 -6.09 -42.43
CA ALA A 340 -1.57 -5.02 -41.93
C ALA A 340 -1.71 -4.97 -40.40
N GLY A 341 -1.53 -6.07 -39.65
CA GLY A 341 -1.79 -6.07 -38.20
C GLY A 341 -1.22 -7.26 -37.40
N VAL A 342 -0.56 -6.93 -36.29
CA VAL A 342 0.17 -7.86 -35.39
C VAL A 342 -0.67 -8.44 -34.23
N PHE A 343 -1.94 -8.05 -34.12
CA PHE A 343 -2.85 -8.57 -33.08
C PHE A 343 -3.09 -10.08 -33.24
N ALA A 344 -3.70 -10.70 -32.23
CA ALA A 344 -4.29 -12.03 -32.39
C ALA A 344 -5.40 -12.04 -33.46
N LEU A 345 -5.73 -13.22 -33.97
CA LEU A 345 -6.89 -13.49 -34.84
C LEU A 345 -7.53 -14.82 -34.45
N SER A 346 -8.84 -14.95 -34.65
CA SER A 346 -9.56 -16.20 -34.39
C SER A 346 -10.49 -16.59 -35.53
N VAL A 347 -10.85 -17.87 -35.59
CA VAL A 347 -11.90 -18.36 -36.49
C VAL A 347 -13.24 -17.89 -35.96
N ARG A 348 -14.10 -17.36 -36.83
CA ARG A 348 -15.43 -16.85 -36.43
C ARG A 348 -16.35 -17.96 -35.92
N ASP A 349 -17.25 -17.57 -35.04
CA ASP A 349 -18.25 -18.46 -34.45
C ASP A 349 -19.08 -19.16 -35.53
N GLY A 350 -19.24 -20.49 -35.39
CA GLY A 350 -19.92 -21.32 -36.40
C GLY A 350 -19.20 -21.44 -37.75
N GLN A 351 -17.90 -21.14 -37.83
CA GLN A 351 -17.05 -21.43 -39.00
C GLN A 351 -16.02 -22.51 -38.67
N HIS A 352 -15.72 -23.36 -39.65
CA HIS A 352 -14.72 -24.41 -39.57
C HIS A 352 -14.02 -24.56 -40.93
N GLY A 353 -12.77 -25.00 -40.92
CA GLY A 353 -11.95 -25.19 -42.12
C GLY A 353 -10.56 -24.59 -41.96
N ASP A 354 -9.71 -24.83 -42.97
CA ASP A 354 -8.38 -24.23 -43.03
C ASP A 354 -8.45 -22.71 -43.20
N GLN A 355 -7.36 -22.02 -42.90
CA GLN A 355 -7.29 -20.57 -42.90
C GLN A 355 -6.41 -20.11 -44.07
N ALA A 356 -6.70 -18.95 -44.66
CA ALA A 356 -5.90 -18.38 -45.74
C ALA A 356 -5.65 -16.89 -45.48
N LEU A 357 -4.38 -16.49 -45.46
CA LEU A 357 -3.95 -15.12 -45.16
C LEU A 357 -2.92 -14.67 -46.20
N ARG A 358 -3.01 -13.42 -46.65
CA ARG A 358 -2.01 -12.80 -47.50
C ARG A 358 -0.85 -12.28 -46.65
N TYR A 359 0.35 -12.39 -47.19
CA TYR A 359 1.58 -11.85 -46.63
C TYR A 359 2.57 -11.59 -47.78
N ALA A 360 3.10 -10.37 -47.87
CA ALA A 360 3.99 -9.91 -48.93
C ALA A 360 5.40 -9.54 -48.42
N GLY A 361 5.61 -9.50 -47.10
CA GLY A 361 6.93 -9.38 -46.48
C GLY A 361 7.82 -10.61 -46.68
N ALA A 362 9.01 -10.58 -46.07
CA ALA A 362 10.00 -11.66 -46.15
C ALA A 362 9.86 -12.66 -44.99
N GLY A 363 10.18 -13.93 -45.25
CA GLY A 363 10.08 -15.03 -44.26
C GLY A 363 8.82 -15.88 -44.42
N THR A 364 8.61 -16.82 -43.51
CA THR A 364 7.43 -17.69 -43.49
C THR A 364 6.56 -17.32 -42.29
N PRO A 365 5.30 -16.91 -42.49
CA PRO A 365 4.38 -16.65 -41.40
C PRO A 365 3.94 -17.95 -40.69
N VAL A 366 3.71 -17.84 -39.39
CA VAL A 366 3.29 -18.91 -38.49
C VAL A 366 2.22 -18.33 -37.56
N LEU A 367 1.17 -19.11 -37.29
CA LEU A 367 0.20 -18.78 -36.25
C LEU A 367 0.45 -19.68 -35.03
N PHE A 368 0.61 -19.10 -33.85
CA PHE A 368 0.64 -19.86 -32.58
C PHE A 368 -0.69 -19.68 -31.86
N GLY A 369 -1.43 -20.77 -31.62
CA GLY A 369 -2.67 -20.71 -30.84
C GLY A 369 -2.42 -20.78 -29.33
N ASP A 370 -3.27 -20.11 -28.56
CA ASP A 370 -3.43 -20.32 -27.11
C ASP A 370 -3.81 -21.77 -26.74
N ASP A 371 -4.41 -22.51 -27.69
CA ASP A 371 -4.60 -23.96 -27.66
C ASP A 371 -3.30 -24.79 -27.66
N GLY A 372 -2.13 -24.15 -27.71
CA GLY A 372 -0.82 -24.81 -27.73
C GLY A 372 -0.46 -25.42 -29.09
N VAL A 373 -1.18 -25.09 -30.16
CA VAL A 373 -0.93 -25.62 -31.50
C VAL A 373 -0.28 -24.55 -32.39
N ARG A 374 0.95 -24.83 -32.84
CA ARG A 374 1.67 -24.05 -33.84
C ARG A 374 1.21 -24.46 -35.24
N ARG A 375 0.87 -23.49 -36.07
CA ARG A 375 0.32 -23.66 -37.42
C ARG A 375 1.26 -22.95 -38.39
N PRO A 376 2.27 -23.64 -38.96
CA PRO A 376 3.16 -23.05 -39.96
C PRO A 376 2.42 -22.82 -41.30
N GLY A 377 2.64 -21.67 -41.92
CA GLY A 377 2.00 -21.30 -43.18
C GLY A 377 2.62 -21.99 -44.40
N GLN A 378 1.79 -22.54 -45.28
CA GLN A 378 2.19 -23.07 -46.59
C GLN A 378 1.86 -22.08 -47.69
N ALA A 379 2.84 -21.67 -48.50
CA ALA A 379 2.62 -20.76 -49.62
C ALA A 379 1.69 -21.39 -50.69
N ALA A 380 0.67 -20.65 -51.11
CA ALA A 380 -0.27 -21.02 -52.17
C ALA A 380 -0.77 -19.75 -52.90
N GLU A 381 -0.46 -19.62 -54.19
CA GLU A 381 -0.92 -18.57 -55.13
C GLU A 381 -1.22 -17.19 -54.52
N GLY A 382 -0.20 -16.53 -53.97
CA GLY A 382 -0.30 -15.16 -53.43
C GLY A 382 -0.80 -15.05 -51.99
N ALA A 383 -0.96 -16.18 -51.30
CA ALA A 383 -1.31 -16.27 -49.89
C ALA A 383 -0.54 -17.41 -49.19
N TYR A 384 -0.75 -17.55 -47.89
CA TYR A 384 -0.36 -18.71 -47.09
C TYR A 384 -1.60 -19.42 -46.55
N ARG A 385 -1.60 -20.75 -46.58
CA ARG A 385 -2.62 -21.61 -45.97
C ARG A 385 -2.14 -22.15 -44.63
N PHE A 386 -3.01 -22.12 -43.63
CA PHE A 386 -2.76 -22.58 -42.27
C PHE A 386 -3.84 -23.59 -41.87
N ALA A 387 -3.47 -24.55 -41.02
CA ALA A 387 -4.40 -25.57 -40.57
C ALA A 387 -5.59 -24.95 -39.83
N ALA A 388 -6.72 -25.65 -39.81
CA ALA A 388 -7.90 -25.26 -39.05
C ALA A 388 -7.57 -24.95 -37.56
N ALA A 389 -8.36 -24.04 -36.99
CA ALA A 389 -8.46 -23.80 -35.55
C ALA A 389 -9.93 -23.91 -35.12
N PRO A 390 -10.21 -24.29 -33.86
CA PRO A 390 -11.54 -24.09 -33.27
C PRO A 390 -11.94 -22.60 -33.32
N ALA A 391 -13.24 -22.33 -33.35
CA ALA A 391 -13.73 -20.96 -33.14
C ALA A 391 -13.41 -20.51 -31.69
N GLY A 392 -13.01 -19.25 -31.53
CA GLY A 392 -12.63 -18.69 -30.22
C GLY A 392 -11.22 -19.06 -29.72
N VAL A 393 -10.42 -19.83 -30.47
CA VAL A 393 -8.98 -19.98 -30.22
C VAL A 393 -8.25 -18.77 -30.78
N ASP A 394 -7.55 -18.02 -29.92
CA ASP A 394 -6.80 -16.84 -30.33
C ASP A 394 -5.40 -17.23 -30.81
N GLN A 395 -5.12 -16.83 -32.06
CA GLN A 395 -3.92 -17.20 -32.77
C GLN A 395 -3.06 -15.97 -33.01
N TYR A 396 -1.83 -16.02 -32.51
CA TYR A 396 -0.85 -14.94 -32.57
C TYR A 396 0.00 -15.10 -33.84
N PRO A 397 -0.12 -14.20 -34.83
CA PRO A 397 0.67 -14.25 -36.05
C PRO A 397 2.10 -13.77 -35.79
N THR A 398 3.07 -14.49 -36.33
CA THR A 398 4.49 -14.13 -36.28
C THR A 398 5.23 -14.70 -37.49
N LEU A 399 6.52 -14.39 -37.64
CA LEU A 399 7.39 -14.96 -38.65
C LEU A 399 8.31 -15.99 -37.99
N ASP A 400 8.60 -17.10 -38.66
CA ASP A 400 9.38 -18.19 -38.06
C ASP A 400 10.78 -17.71 -37.66
N GLY A 401 11.06 -17.69 -36.35
CA GLY A 401 12.30 -17.16 -35.76
C GLY A 401 12.35 -15.65 -35.49
N GLN A 402 11.25 -14.89 -35.64
CA GLN A 402 11.17 -13.47 -35.24
C GLN A 402 10.15 -13.28 -34.11
N LEU A 403 10.50 -13.77 -32.92
CA LEU A 403 9.64 -13.78 -31.73
C LEU A 403 10.01 -12.65 -30.76
N ALA A 404 9.11 -12.28 -29.85
CA ALA A 404 9.35 -11.25 -28.85
C ALA A 404 10.33 -11.73 -27.77
N ALA A 405 11.18 -10.84 -27.26
CA ALA A 405 11.98 -11.10 -26.06
C ALA A 405 11.18 -10.71 -24.80
N PRO A 406 11.32 -11.44 -23.67
CA PRO A 406 10.77 -11.03 -22.38
C PRO A 406 11.26 -9.64 -21.93
N ALA A 407 10.47 -8.97 -21.09
CA ALA A 407 10.82 -7.66 -20.53
C ALA A 407 11.98 -7.77 -19.53
N ALA A 408 11.98 -8.82 -18.71
CA ALA A 408 13.08 -9.17 -17.80
C ALA A 408 13.18 -10.70 -17.63
N VAL A 409 14.39 -11.17 -17.30
CA VAL A 409 14.67 -12.56 -16.90
C VAL A 409 15.72 -12.54 -15.79
N ARG A 410 15.46 -13.27 -14.70
CA ARG A 410 16.38 -13.45 -13.56
C ARG A 410 16.21 -14.84 -12.95
N ALA A 411 17.04 -15.20 -11.98
CA ALA A 411 16.70 -16.29 -11.08
C ALA A 411 15.36 -16.00 -10.36
N ALA A 412 14.46 -16.99 -10.33
CA ALA A 412 13.37 -16.99 -9.36
C ALA A 412 13.95 -17.39 -8.00
N ALA A 413 13.43 -16.83 -6.91
CA ALA A 413 14.06 -17.00 -5.62
C ALA A 413 14.17 -18.48 -5.18
N ASP A 414 15.36 -18.84 -4.73
CA ASP A 414 15.81 -20.19 -4.35
C ASP A 414 16.45 -20.25 -2.95
N GLY A 415 16.23 -19.21 -2.13
CA GLY A 415 16.59 -19.14 -0.72
C GLY A 415 15.70 -20.01 0.18
N THR A 416 15.17 -19.43 1.26
CA THR A 416 14.29 -20.18 2.17
C THR A 416 12.95 -20.53 1.50
N ASP A 417 12.56 -21.79 1.52
CA ASP A 417 11.18 -22.20 1.19
C ASP A 417 10.25 -21.81 2.34
N TRP A 418 9.73 -20.58 2.28
CA TRP A 418 8.83 -19.99 3.26
C TRP A 418 7.47 -20.68 3.32
N ARG A 419 7.17 -21.62 2.42
CA ARG A 419 5.99 -22.49 2.56
C ARG A 419 6.23 -23.56 3.63
N LYS A 420 7.50 -23.98 3.84
CA LYS A 420 7.92 -25.03 4.78
C LYS A 420 9.32 -24.76 5.38
N PRO A 421 9.52 -23.67 6.14
CA PRO A 421 10.81 -23.38 6.76
C PRO A 421 11.15 -24.40 7.86
N GLY A 422 12.44 -24.55 8.14
CA GLY A 422 12.95 -25.50 9.14
C GLY A 422 12.63 -25.14 10.61
N GLU A 423 12.18 -23.91 10.87
CA GLU A 423 11.76 -23.44 12.20
C GLU A 423 10.69 -22.34 12.11
N GLY A 424 10.01 -22.07 13.21
CA GLY A 424 9.10 -20.94 13.39
C GLY A 424 9.81 -19.63 13.74
N TYR A 425 9.08 -18.52 13.61
CA TYR A 425 9.58 -17.15 13.82
C TYR A 425 8.51 -16.29 14.49
N ASP A 426 8.87 -15.57 15.57
CA ASP A 426 7.99 -14.60 16.24
C ASP A 426 7.70 -13.35 15.38
N TYR A 427 8.65 -12.96 14.53
CA TYR A 427 8.64 -11.67 13.83
C TYR A 427 9.05 -11.83 12.37
N LEU A 428 8.14 -11.49 11.46
CA LEU A 428 8.39 -11.41 10.02
C LEU A 428 8.70 -9.95 9.64
N ILE A 429 9.88 -9.68 9.09
CA ILE A 429 10.23 -8.39 8.50
C ILE A 429 10.32 -8.57 6.98
N VAL A 430 9.40 -7.96 6.25
CA VAL A 430 9.34 -8.03 4.78
C VAL A 430 9.91 -6.74 4.21
N SER A 431 11.00 -6.84 3.43
CA SER A 431 11.67 -5.68 2.83
C SER A 431 12.46 -6.05 1.58
N HIS A 432 12.40 -5.20 0.56
CA HIS A 432 13.19 -5.35 -0.67
C HIS A 432 14.70 -5.43 -0.38
N ALA A 433 15.44 -6.23 -1.14
CA ALA A 433 16.89 -6.41 -1.00
C ALA A 433 17.69 -5.08 -0.94
N THR A 434 17.22 -4.05 -1.65
CA THR A 434 17.75 -2.67 -1.64
C THR A 434 17.71 -1.99 -0.27
N LEU A 435 16.77 -2.39 0.59
CA LEU A 435 16.51 -1.84 1.92
C LEU A 435 16.93 -2.79 3.06
N MET A 436 17.10 -4.08 2.77
CA MET A 436 17.40 -5.13 3.76
C MET A 436 18.55 -4.80 4.72
N ASP A 437 19.69 -4.30 4.21
CA ASP A 437 20.86 -4.01 5.05
C ASP A 437 20.65 -2.83 6.01
N ALA A 438 19.74 -1.91 5.68
CA ALA A 438 19.38 -0.79 6.56
C ALA A 438 18.39 -1.20 7.65
N VAL A 439 17.54 -2.22 7.44
CA VAL A 439 16.64 -2.78 8.47
C VAL A 439 17.31 -3.87 9.31
N ARG A 440 18.37 -4.53 8.80
CA ARG A 440 19.12 -5.59 9.49
C ARG A 440 19.49 -5.27 10.95
N PRO A 441 19.92 -4.05 11.34
CA PRO A 441 20.21 -3.74 12.75
C PRO A 441 19.00 -3.89 13.69
N LEU A 442 17.79 -3.59 13.22
CA LEU A 442 16.55 -3.77 14.00
C LEU A 442 16.24 -5.27 14.21
N ALA A 443 16.54 -6.09 13.21
CA ALA A 443 16.39 -7.54 13.28
C ALA A 443 17.35 -8.15 14.30
N GLU A 444 18.64 -7.79 14.27
CA GLU A 444 19.61 -8.28 15.24
C GLU A 444 19.30 -7.78 16.67
N PHE A 445 18.78 -6.55 16.81
CA PHE A 445 18.31 -6.03 18.08
C PHE A 445 17.15 -6.85 18.68
N HIS A 446 16.14 -7.18 17.89
CA HIS A 446 15.03 -8.01 18.35
C HIS A 446 15.43 -9.48 18.61
N ARG A 447 16.41 -10.02 17.86
CA ARG A 447 17.03 -11.32 18.18
C ARG A 447 17.79 -11.29 19.50
N GLN A 448 18.50 -10.21 19.82
CA GLN A 448 19.14 -10.02 21.14
C GLN A 448 18.11 -9.90 22.28
N ARG A 449 16.88 -9.44 21.99
CA ARG A 449 15.72 -9.48 22.92
C ARG A 449 15.02 -10.85 22.99
N GLY A 450 15.49 -11.85 22.25
CA GLY A 450 14.99 -13.23 22.28
C GLY A 450 13.88 -13.56 21.28
N LEU A 451 13.52 -12.65 20.36
CA LEU A 451 12.56 -12.95 19.28
C LEU A 451 13.26 -13.68 18.12
N LYS A 452 12.63 -14.71 17.56
CA LYS A 452 13.06 -15.26 16.27
C LYS A 452 12.58 -14.36 15.13
N VAL A 453 13.51 -13.67 14.48
CA VAL A 453 13.21 -12.71 13.40
C VAL A 453 13.58 -13.29 12.04
N ALA A 454 12.58 -13.43 11.14
CA ALA A 454 12.78 -13.72 9.72
C ALA A 454 12.93 -12.39 8.94
N LEU A 455 13.92 -12.33 8.04
CA LEU A 455 14.01 -11.28 7.02
C LEU A 455 13.67 -11.92 5.68
N ILE A 456 12.68 -11.35 5.00
CA ILE A 456 12.04 -11.93 3.82
C ILE A 456 12.02 -10.87 2.73
N ASP A 457 12.49 -11.21 1.53
CA ASP A 457 12.29 -10.31 0.38
C ASP A 457 10.84 -10.46 -0.12
N PRO A 458 10.08 -9.38 -0.36
CA PRO A 458 8.73 -9.48 -0.92
C PRO A 458 8.69 -10.29 -2.23
N GLN A 459 9.78 -10.32 -3.02
CA GLN A 459 9.88 -11.16 -4.22
C GLN A 459 9.98 -12.66 -3.91
N GLU A 460 10.54 -13.07 -2.77
CA GLU A 460 10.44 -14.45 -2.29
C GLU A 460 8.98 -14.80 -2.01
N ALA A 461 8.22 -13.87 -1.42
CA ALA A 461 6.79 -14.07 -1.18
C ALA A 461 6.01 -14.17 -2.52
N TYR A 462 6.27 -13.28 -3.49
CA TYR A 462 5.63 -13.35 -4.81
C TYR A 462 5.98 -14.68 -5.52
N ASP A 463 7.27 -15.03 -5.64
CA ASP A 463 7.78 -16.23 -6.34
C ASP A 463 7.34 -17.57 -5.73
N GLN A 464 6.90 -17.57 -4.47
CA GLN A 464 6.45 -18.77 -3.74
C GLN A 464 4.93 -18.85 -3.52
N PHE A 465 4.22 -17.73 -3.40
CA PHE A 465 2.80 -17.70 -3.01
C PHE A 465 1.83 -17.14 -4.07
N ASN A 466 2.33 -16.47 -5.11
CA ASN A 466 1.50 -15.89 -6.19
C ASN A 466 2.11 -16.05 -7.62
N GLY A 467 2.94 -17.07 -7.83
CA GLY A 467 3.55 -17.35 -9.14
C GLY A 467 4.55 -16.30 -9.63
N GLY A 468 5.09 -15.48 -8.71
CA GLY A 468 6.01 -14.38 -8.97
C GLY A 468 5.36 -13.03 -9.24
N ILE A 469 4.05 -12.98 -9.51
CA ILE A 469 3.31 -11.73 -9.74
C ILE A 469 3.24 -10.91 -8.44
N SER A 470 3.67 -9.65 -8.47
CA SER A 470 3.56 -8.72 -7.35
C SER A 470 2.10 -8.50 -6.96
N HIS A 471 1.74 -8.85 -5.72
CA HIS A 471 0.36 -8.79 -5.25
C HIS A 471 0.28 -8.85 -3.72
N PRO A 472 -0.60 -8.09 -3.04
CA PRO A 472 -0.78 -8.18 -1.59
C PRO A 472 -1.16 -9.61 -1.12
N GLN A 473 -1.89 -10.36 -1.95
CA GLN A 473 -2.28 -11.75 -1.64
C GLN A 473 -1.10 -12.68 -1.36
N ALA A 474 0.08 -12.44 -1.96
CA ALA A 474 1.28 -13.23 -1.69
C ALA A 474 1.74 -13.09 -0.24
N ILE A 475 1.80 -11.85 0.26
CA ILE A 475 2.20 -11.53 1.64
C ILE A 475 1.14 -12.02 2.62
N ARG A 476 -0.16 -11.85 2.30
CA ARG A 476 -1.25 -12.39 3.10
C ARG A 476 -1.17 -13.93 3.21
N ARG A 477 -0.87 -14.63 2.12
CA ARG A 477 -0.76 -16.10 2.08
C ARG A 477 0.51 -16.61 2.77
N LEU A 478 1.63 -15.88 2.68
CA LEU A 478 2.82 -16.10 3.49
C LEU A 478 2.49 -16.05 4.99
N VAL A 479 1.79 -15.00 5.44
CA VAL A 479 1.41 -14.82 6.85
C VAL A 479 0.39 -15.88 7.31
N ASP A 480 -0.58 -16.25 6.46
CA ASP A 480 -1.55 -17.30 6.79
C ASP A 480 -0.89 -18.68 6.91
N VAL A 481 0.01 -19.06 5.99
CA VAL A 481 0.80 -20.30 6.10
C VAL A 481 1.76 -20.25 7.30
N ALA A 482 2.34 -19.09 7.61
CA ALA A 482 3.19 -18.91 8.79
C ALA A 482 2.43 -19.06 10.13
N TRP A 483 1.17 -18.64 10.17
CA TRP A 483 0.28 -18.83 11.32
C TRP A 483 -0.33 -20.24 11.39
N ASN A 484 -0.53 -20.88 10.23
CA ASN A 484 -1.23 -22.15 10.12
C ASN A 484 -0.32 -23.38 10.22
N GLU A 485 0.80 -23.39 9.49
CA GLU A 485 1.59 -24.60 9.16
C GLU A 485 3.05 -24.58 9.64
N TRP A 486 3.65 -23.42 9.93
CA TRP A 486 5.05 -23.36 10.38
C TRP A 486 5.24 -24.00 11.77
N PRO A 487 6.46 -24.47 12.11
CA PRO A 487 6.80 -24.86 13.48
C PRO A 487 6.61 -23.72 14.48
N GLU A 488 6.59 -24.02 15.77
CA GLU A 488 6.61 -22.97 16.80
C GLU A 488 8.01 -22.32 16.91
N PRO A 489 8.12 -21.03 17.32
CA PRO A 489 7.04 -20.12 17.66
C PRO A 489 6.27 -19.62 16.42
N ARG A 490 4.96 -19.46 16.55
CA ARG A 490 4.14 -18.72 15.58
C ARG A 490 4.51 -17.23 15.50
N PRO A 491 4.30 -16.60 14.34
CA PRO A 491 4.47 -15.16 14.20
C PRO A 491 3.46 -14.39 15.04
N ARG A 492 3.98 -13.39 15.76
CA ARG A 492 3.25 -12.37 16.53
C ARG A 492 3.27 -11.01 15.81
N PHE A 493 4.35 -10.75 15.07
CA PHE A 493 4.66 -9.45 14.47
C PHE A 493 4.91 -9.55 12.96
N LEU A 494 4.40 -8.57 12.21
CA LEU A 494 4.71 -8.30 10.81
C LEU A 494 5.14 -6.83 10.66
N LEU A 495 6.35 -6.59 10.14
CA LEU A 495 6.81 -5.26 9.73
C LEU A 495 7.06 -5.22 8.24
N LEU A 496 6.39 -4.29 7.55
CA LEU A 496 6.57 -4.02 6.12
C LEU A 496 7.51 -2.83 5.96
N VAL A 497 8.66 -2.99 5.30
CA VAL A 497 9.64 -1.92 5.08
C VAL A 497 9.76 -1.64 3.59
N GLY A 498 8.94 -0.68 3.15
CA GLY A 498 8.71 -0.26 1.76
C GLY A 498 7.44 0.59 1.66
N LYS A 499 7.42 1.56 0.75
CA LYS A 499 6.24 2.41 0.48
C LYS A 499 5.10 1.59 -0.17
N ALA A 500 3.86 2.08 -0.13
CA ALA A 500 2.75 1.54 -0.92
C ALA A 500 2.31 2.54 -1.99
N SER A 501 1.54 2.09 -2.98
CA SER A 501 0.93 2.97 -3.97
C SER A 501 -0.42 2.40 -4.43
N PHE A 502 -1.40 3.27 -4.68
CA PHE A 502 -2.58 2.93 -5.47
C PHE A 502 -2.38 3.14 -6.99
N ASP A 503 -1.23 3.68 -7.40
CA ASP A 503 -0.85 3.82 -8.82
C ASP A 503 0.52 3.20 -9.10
N ILE A 504 0.51 2.24 -10.03
CA ILE A 504 1.67 1.50 -10.55
C ILE A 504 1.84 1.69 -12.07
N ARG A 505 0.90 2.41 -12.70
CA ARG A 505 0.71 2.49 -14.15
C ARG A 505 1.41 3.71 -14.74
N HIS A 506 1.37 4.82 -14.00
CA HIS A 506 1.95 6.08 -14.44
C HIS A 506 3.39 6.24 -13.95
N ASP A 507 4.25 6.78 -14.81
CA ASP A 507 5.57 7.26 -14.39
C ASP A 507 5.44 8.42 -13.38
N THR A 508 4.44 9.29 -13.54
CA THR A 508 4.27 10.51 -12.73
C THR A 508 2.85 10.68 -12.19
N TYR A 509 2.75 11.08 -10.92
CA TYR A 509 1.49 11.42 -10.25
C TYR A 509 0.90 12.76 -10.71
N ASP A 510 -0.41 12.81 -10.88
CA ASP A 510 -1.21 13.97 -11.26
C ASP A 510 -2.49 14.00 -10.42
N ASP A 511 -2.57 14.83 -9.38
CA ASP A 511 -3.69 14.85 -8.43
C ASP A 511 -5.06 15.07 -9.12
N GLY A 512 -5.10 15.65 -10.33
CA GLY A 512 -6.32 15.77 -11.13
C GLY A 512 -6.89 14.44 -11.65
N ARG A 513 -6.11 13.35 -11.66
CA ARG A 513 -6.53 12.03 -12.18
C ARG A 513 -7.29 11.16 -11.19
N TYR A 514 -7.21 11.46 -9.89
CA TYR A 514 -7.73 10.57 -8.85
C TYR A 514 -8.87 11.23 -8.09
N ALA A 515 -10.06 10.62 -8.12
CA ALA A 515 -11.21 11.04 -7.34
C ALA A 515 -10.86 11.10 -5.83
N LYS A 516 -11.26 12.18 -5.18
CA LYS A 516 -11.20 12.36 -3.71
C LYS A 516 -12.45 11.77 -3.04
N TRP A 517 -13.52 11.61 -3.82
CA TRP A 517 -14.85 11.25 -3.34
C TRP A 517 -15.46 10.10 -4.12
N THR A 518 -16.26 9.30 -3.42
CA THR A 518 -17.25 8.43 -4.07
C THR A 518 -18.33 9.27 -4.76
N ASN A 519 -18.85 10.30 -4.07
CA ASN A 519 -20.17 10.88 -4.38
C ASN A 519 -20.19 12.41 -4.64
N LEU A 520 -19.06 13.12 -4.52
CA LEU A 520 -19.00 14.60 -4.46
C LEU A 520 -17.91 15.20 -5.36
N GLU A 521 -17.68 14.62 -6.54
CA GLU A 521 -16.66 15.10 -7.48
C GLU A 521 -17.00 16.41 -8.18
N LEU A 522 -15.99 17.26 -8.35
CA LEU A 522 -16.15 18.56 -9.01
C LEU A 522 -16.20 18.42 -10.54
N LEU A 523 -17.07 19.22 -11.16
CA LEU A 523 -17.35 19.17 -12.60
C LEU A 523 -16.33 19.98 -13.41
N TYR A 524 -15.06 19.57 -13.34
CA TYR A 524 -14.05 19.98 -14.32
C TYR A 524 -14.08 19.05 -15.54
N PRO A 525 -14.01 19.56 -16.79
CA PRO A 525 -13.87 18.71 -17.97
C PRO A 525 -12.59 17.86 -17.90
N ASN A 526 -12.68 16.58 -18.27
CA ASN A 526 -11.58 15.60 -18.35
C ASN A 526 -10.74 15.33 -17.09
N GLN A 527 -11.03 15.92 -15.92
CA GLN A 527 -10.27 15.71 -14.66
C GLN A 527 -11.14 15.86 -13.40
N PHE A 528 -10.65 15.43 -12.24
CA PHE A 528 -11.28 15.61 -10.93
C PHE A 528 -10.84 16.92 -10.24
N GLY A 529 -11.35 17.17 -9.03
CA GLY A 529 -10.94 18.32 -8.23
C GLY A 529 -9.59 18.10 -7.56
N GLY A 530 -8.57 18.87 -7.97
CA GLY A 530 -7.25 18.85 -7.33
C GLY A 530 -7.25 19.56 -5.97
N ILE A 531 -6.46 19.05 -5.02
CA ILE A 531 -6.16 19.71 -3.74
C ILE A 531 -4.67 20.09 -3.73
N ALA A 532 -4.36 21.36 -3.48
CA ALA A 532 -2.97 21.85 -3.45
C ALA A 532 -2.16 21.10 -2.38
N SER A 533 -0.97 20.62 -2.75
CA SER A 533 -0.13 19.76 -1.91
C SER A 533 1.35 20.10 -2.00
N THR A 534 2.12 19.62 -1.04
CA THR A 534 3.59 19.67 -1.00
C THR A 534 4.16 18.35 -1.54
N ALA A 535 4.89 18.40 -2.66
CA ALA A 535 5.52 17.22 -3.25
C ALA A 535 6.61 16.62 -2.33
N ASN A 536 6.69 15.29 -2.28
CA ASN A 536 7.77 14.60 -1.54
C ASN A 536 9.12 14.83 -2.24
N PRO A 537 10.14 15.41 -1.56
CA PRO A 537 11.46 15.66 -2.16
C PRO A 537 12.26 14.37 -2.42
N ASN A 538 11.87 13.25 -1.81
CA ASN A 538 12.48 11.92 -1.98
C ASN A 538 11.80 11.04 -3.03
N ARG A 539 10.77 11.51 -3.75
CA ARG A 539 10.08 10.73 -4.79
C ARG A 539 11.04 10.25 -5.89
N THR A 540 10.79 9.06 -6.43
CA THR A 540 11.47 8.53 -7.62
C THR A 540 11.02 9.23 -8.90
N GLU A 541 11.77 9.05 -10.00
CA GLU A 541 11.38 9.58 -11.33
C GLU A 541 10.18 8.82 -11.92
N LYS A 542 10.06 7.52 -11.62
CA LYS A 542 8.90 6.67 -11.91
C LYS A 542 8.26 6.20 -10.61
N LEU A 543 6.93 6.17 -10.51
CA LEU A 543 6.22 5.69 -9.30
C LEU A 543 6.55 4.22 -8.97
N ALA A 544 6.71 3.36 -9.98
CA ALA A 544 7.02 1.94 -9.81
C ALA A 544 8.37 1.69 -9.09
N ASP A 545 9.36 2.57 -9.26
CA ASP A 545 10.71 2.41 -8.71
C ASP A 545 10.79 2.62 -7.18
N SER A 546 9.69 3.01 -6.53
CA SER A 546 9.65 3.42 -5.11
C SER A 546 9.73 2.26 -4.08
N ASN A 547 10.41 1.16 -4.39
CA ASN A 547 10.52 -0.06 -3.55
C ASN A 547 9.15 -0.50 -2.97
N LEU A 548 8.15 -0.59 -3.86
CA LEU A 548 6.75 -0.74 -3.47
C LEU A 548 6.46 -2.11 -2.84
N ILE A 549 5.84 -2.09 -1.66
CA ILE A 549 5.16 -3.24 -1.05
C ILE A 549 3.66 -2.88 -1.06
N PRO A 550 2.86 -3.41 -2.01
CA PRO A 550 1.47 -3.01 -2.19
C PRO A 550 0.64 -3.38 -0.96
N THR A 551 -0.51 -2.73 -0.80
CA THR A 551 -1.41 -2.85 0.36
C THR A 551 -2.86 -3.02 -0.11
N TRP A 552 -3.74 -3.52 0.74
CA TRP A 552 -5.13 -3.76 0.36
C TRP A 552 -5.96 -2.48 0.36
N GLN A 553 -6.75 -2.27 -0.69
CA GLN A 553 -7.70 -1.18 -0.81
C GLN A 553 -9.06 -1.58 -0.22
N PHE A 554 -9.28 -1.28 1.07
CA PHE A 554 -10.56 -1.51 1.76
C PHE A 554 -11.62 -0.50 1.30
N PRO A 555 -12.78 -0.92 0.76
CA PRO A 555 -13.84 0.00 0.38
C PRO A 555 -14.56 0.56 1.61
N SER A 556 -14.35 1.85 1.91
CA SER A 556 -15.13 2.57 2.92
C SER A 556 -16.27 3.38 2.26
N PRO A 557 -17.30 3.83 3.02
CA PRO A 557 -18.38 4.67 2.49
C PRO A 557 -17.94 5.95 1.75
N GLU A 558 -16.73 6.43 2.07
CA GLU A 558 -16.15 7.65 1.48
C GLU A 558 -15.06 7.35 0.44
N GLY A 559 -14.85 6.08 0.09
CA GLY A 559 -13.86 5.61 -0.88
C GLY A 559 -12.91 4.56 -0.33
N GLN A 560 -12.04 4.06 -1.20
CA GLN A 560 -11.07 3.03 -0.84
C GLN A 560 -9.96 3.58 0.07
N SER A 561 -9.44 2.73 0.95
CA SER A 561 -8.50 3.05 2.02
C SER A 561 -7.43 1.96 2.12
N ALA A 562 -6.15 2.31 2.18
CA ALA A 562 -5.10 1.34 2.44
C ALA A 562 -5.26 0.64 3.81
N SER A 563 -5.16 -0.69 3.85
CA SER A 563 -5.23 -1.51 5.06
C SER A 563 -4.15 -2.60 5.04
N ASP A 564 -3.12 -2.41 5.86
CA ASP A 564 -2.14 -3.48 6.13
C ASP A 564 -2.72 -4.53 7.09
N ASN A 565 -3.85 -4.24 7.75
CA ASN A 565 -4.58 -5.20 8.59
C ASN A 565 -5.02 -6.43 7.79
N GLY A 566 -5.31 -6.26 6.50
CA GLY A 566 -5.63 -7.36 5.59
C GLY A 566 -4.50 -8.38 5.37
N PHE A 567 -3.28 -8.15 5.85
CA PHE A 567 -2.23 -9.17 5.91
C PHE A 567 -2.32 -10.08 7.14
N VAL A 568 -2.90 -9.60 8.24
CA VAL A 568 -2.87 -10.25 9.57
C VAL A 568 -4.24 -10.71 10.07
N THR A 569 -5.27 -10.64 9.23
CA THR A 569 -6.61 -11.24 9.43
C THR A 569 -6.65 -12.68 8.91
N VAL A 570 -5.80 -13.54 9.49
CA VAL A 570 -5.46 -14.90 9.01
C VAL A 570 -5.97 -16.01 9.93
N GLY A 571 -5.79 -17.28 9.55
CA GLY A 571 -6.02 -18.42 10.46
C GLY A 571 -7.48 -18.82 10.65
N ARG A 572 -8.34 -18.59 9.64
CA ARG A 572 -9.81 -18.75 9.71
C ARG A 572 -10.28 -20.09 10.29
N GLU A 573 -9.58 -21.19 10.01
CA GLU A 573 -9.92 -22.53 10.50
C GLU A 573 -9.67 -22.74 12.00
N LYS A 574 -8.82 -21.90 12.60
CA LYS A 574 -8.48 -21.92 14.04
C LYS A 574 -9.36 -20.96 14.86
N LEU A 575 -10.19 -20.13 14.23
CA LEU A 575 -11.09 -19.19 14.90
C LEU A 575 -12.36 -19.89 15.43
N PRO A 576 -12.90 -19.49 16.60
CA PRO A 576 -14.22 -19.90 17.06
C PRO A 576 -15.33 -19.60 16.04
N LYS A 577 -16.29 -20.53 15.91
CA LYS A 577 -17.48 -20.35 15.06
C LYS A 577 -18.31 -19.14 15.53
N GLY A 578 -18.23 -18.05 14.75
CA GLY A 578 -18.95 -16.81 15.01
C GLY A 578 -18.08 -15.56 15.02
N GLU A 579 -16.74 -15.71 15.01
CA GLU A 579 -15.84 -14.56 14.88
C GLU A 579 -15.77 -14.05 13.43
N GLU A 580 -15.63 -12.73 13.27
CA GLU A 580 -15.75 -12.06 11.98
C GLU A 580 -14.42 -11.95 11.23
N GLU A 581 -14.49 -12.11 9.90
CA GLU A 581 -13.40 -12.33 8.93
C GLU A 581 -12.33 -11.21 8.81
N TRP A 582 -12.40 -10.18 9.65
CA TRP A 582 -11.68 -8.91 9.51
C TRP A 582 -10.95 -8.44 10.78
N LYS A 583 -10.97 -9.21 11.87
CA LYS A 583 -10.20 -8.88 13.08
C LYS A 583 -8.76 -9.41 12.99
N PRO A 584 -7.74 -8.58 13.30
CA PRO A 584 -6.34 -9.00 13.20
C PRO A 584 -5.96 -9.96 14.33
N VAL A 585 -5.14 -10.97 14.02
CA VAL A 585 -4.59 -11.94 14.98
C VAL A 585 -3.08 -11.80 15.20
N LEU A 586 -2.37 -11.07 14.32
CA LEU A 586 -0.99 -10.62 14.52
C LEU A 586 -0.94 -9.09 14.58
N ALA A 587 0.11 -8.55 15.19
CA ALA A 587 0.43 -7.14 15.13
C ALA A 587 1.13 -6.79 13.80
N VAL A 588 0.64 -5.75 13.11
CA VAL A 588 1.25 -5.24 11.87
C VAL A 588 1.69 -3.79 12.03
N GLY A 589 2.84 -3.45 11.47
CA GLY A 589 3.29 -2.07 11.28
C GLY A 589 4.03 -1.88 9.95
N ARG A 590 4.21 -0.64 9.53
CA ARG A 590 4.92 -0.28 8.29
C ARG A 590 5.96 0.82 8.52
N PHE A 591 7.11 0.70 7.85
CA PHE A 591 7.99 1.82 7.52
C PHE A 591 7.73 2.17 6.03
N PRO A 592 7.00 3.27 5.74
CA PRO A 592 6.64 3.66 4.37
C PRO A 592 7.77 4.47 3.75
N VAL A 593 8.82 3.75 3.33
CA VAL A 593 10.11 4.32 2.92
C VAL A 593 10.51 3.87 1.53
N VAL A 594 11.28 4.70 0.84
CA VAL A 594 11.79 4.44 -0.51
C VAL A 594 13.29 4.20 -0.49
N LYS A 595 14.03 4.84 0.43
CA LYS A 595 15.51 4.85 0.40
C LYS A 595 16.16 4.28 1.68
N PRO A 596 17.37 3.67 1.59
CA PRO A 596 18.05 3.07 2.75
C PRO A 596 18.33 4.05 3.90
N GLU A 597 18.57 5.33 3.61
CA GLU A 597 18.78 6.37 4.63
C GLU A 597 17.51 6.64 5.46
N GLU A 598 16.32 6.50 4.87
CA GLU A 598 15.03 6.67 5.56
C GLU A 598 14.77 5.49 6.50
N VAL A 599 15.05 4.26 6.04
CA VAL A 599 15.06 3.06 6.89
C VAL A 599 16.03 3.26 8.07
N THR A 600 17.27 3.69 7.78
CA THR A 600 18.33 3.89 8.78
C THR A 600 17.94 4.93 9.84
N ALA A 601 17.30 6.03 9.44
CA ALA A 601 16.82 7.06 10.37
C ALA A 601 15.76 6.51 11.35
N ILE A 602 14.79 5.75 10.85
CA ILE A 602 13.75 5.12 11.69
C ILE A 602 14.37 4.06 12.60
N VAL A 603 15.17 3.14 12.05
CA VAL A 603 15.81 2.04 12.78
C VAL A 603 16.68 2.55 13.91
N ASN A 604 17.54 3.54 13.66
CA ASN A 604 18.43 4.09 14.69
C ASN A 604 17.64 4.69 15.85
N LYS A 605 16.58 5.47 15.57
CA LYS A 605 15.79 6.11 16.64
C LYS A 605 14.89 5.12 17.38
N THR A 606 14.34 4.10 16.69
CA THR A 606 13.60 2.98 17.29
C THR A 606 14.47 2.15 18.24
N ILE A 607 15.69 1.75 17.82
CA ILE A 607 16.63 1.01 18.68
C ILE A 607 17.05 1.88 19.88
N ARG A 608 17.40 3.15 19.63
CA ARG A 608 17.82 4.09 20.69
C ARG A 608 16.74 4.25 21.76
N TYR A 609 15.47 4.42 21.36
CA TYR A 609 14.35 4.53 22.28
C TYR A 609 14.23 3.33 23.23
N MET A 610 14.51 2.11 22.75
CA MET A 610 14.45 0.88 23.55
C MET A 610 15.78 0.47 24.21
N THR A 611 16.84 1.28 24.13
CA THR A 611 18.19 0.93 24.68
C THR A 611 18.81 2.04 25.52
N ASP A 612 18.77 3.28 25.03
CA ASP A 612 19.26 4.50 25.69
C ASP A 612 18.20 5.63 25.57
N PRO A 613 16.97 5.42 26.12
CA PRO A 613 15.99 6.48 26.22
C PRO A 613 16.48 7.56 27.21
N PRO A 614 16.41 8.86 26.85
CA PRO A 614 16.70 9.92 27.81
C PRO A 614 15.79 9.79 29.03
N ILE A 615 16.34 9.62 30.23
CA ILE A 615 15.52 9.57 31.46
C ILE A 615 15.13 11.00 31.87
N GLY A 616 13.86 11.21 32.22
CA GLY A 616 13.34 12.55 32.56
C GLY A 616 11.83 12.67 32.41
N ARG A 617 11.32 13.89 32.62
CA ARG A 617 9.87 14.21 32.78
C ARG A 617 8.99 13.62 31.68
N TRP A 618 9.39 13.77 30.43
CA TRP A 618 8.61 13.38 29.24
C TRP A 618 8.02 11.96 29.31
N ARG A 619 8.66 11.01 30.00
CA ARG A 619 8.15 9.63 30.22
C ARG A 619 6.80 9.57 30.97
N ARG A 620 6.37 10.67 31.61
CA ARG A 620 5.03 10.81 32.23
C ARG A 620 4.14 11.85 31.53
N GLU A 621 4.69 12.69 30.65
CA GLU A 621 3.96 13.81 30.05
C GLU A 621 3.18 13.30 28.83
N ALA A 622 1.91 13.70 28.74
CA ALA A 622 1.06 13.41 27.60
C ALA A 622 0.46 14.72 27.06
N MET A 623 0.33 14.81 25.74
CA MET A 623 -0.24 15.99 25.07
C MET A 623 -1.57 15.65 24.39
N MET A 624 -2.60 16.39 24.76
CA MET A 624 -3.98 16.22 24.31
C MET A 624 -4.34 17.43 23.44
N ILE A 625 -4.48 17.22 22.14
CA ILE A 625 -4.65 18.27 21.12
C ILE A 625 -6.00 18.11 20.43
N THR A 626 -6.76 19.20 20.28
CA THR A 626 -8.05 19.17 19.57
C THR A 626 -8.41 20.53 18.94
N ASP A 627 -9.46 20.53 18.11
CA ASP A 627 -10.02 21.71 17.45
C ASP A 627 -10.98 22.50 18.37
N ASP A 628 -11.92 23.30 17.84
CA ASP A 628 -12.87 24.10 18.63
C ASP A 628 -14.15 23.33 19.03
N SER A 629 -14.24 22.04 18.68
CA SER A 629 -15.41 21.20 18.94
C SER A 629 -15.54 20.80 20.41
N THR A 630 -16.60 21.30 21.05
CA THR A 630 -16.96 20.92 22.44
C THR A 630 -17.16 19.41 22.63
N TYR A 631 -17.50 18.67 21.57
CA TYR A 631 -17.56 17.20 21.58
C TYR A 631 -16.16 16.58 21.74
N PHE A 632 -15.18 17.05 20.96
CA PHE A 632 -13.81 16.56 21.06
C PHE A 632 -13.09 17.08 22.32
N HIS A 633 -13.40 18.28 22.81
CA HIS A 633 -12.96 18.77 24.14
C HIS A 633 -13.41 17.79 25.22
N THR A 634 -14.71 17.51 25.32
CA THR A 634 -15.28 16.60 26.34
C THR A 634 -14.67 15.20 26.29
N LEU A 635 -14.42 14.69 25.09
CA LEU A 635 -13.78 13.40 24.86
C LEU A 635 -12.30 13.42 25.28
N SER A 636 -11.58 14.48 24.92
CA SER A 636 -10.18 14.70 25.24
C SER A 636 -9.97 14.83 26.75
N ASP A 637 -10.84 15.58 27.44
CA ASP A 637 -10.81 15.72 28.91
C ASP A 637 -11.04 14.38 29.61
N GLN A 638 -12.01 13.57 29.16
CA GLN A 638 -12.23 12.23 29.73
C GLN A 638 -11.00 11.32 29.62
N LEU A 639 -10.30 11.33 28.48
CA LEU A 639 -9.04 10.59 28.32
C LEU A 639 -7.92 11.20 29.17
N ALA A 640 -7.85 12.52 29.26
CA ALA A 640 -6.83 13.22 30.03
C ALA A 640 -6.98 12.99 31.54
N ASP A 641 -8.21 12.96 32.05
CA ASP A 641 -8.52 12.72 33.46
C ASP A 641 -8.19 11.27 33.86
N GLU A 642 -8.44 10.30 32.98
CA GLU A 642 -8.04 8.89 33.19
C GLU A 642 -6.52 8.72 33.24
N LEU A 643 -5.76 9.43 32.39
CA LEU A 643 -4.29 9.48 32.45
C LEU A 643 -3.79 10.18 33.72
N ASP A 644 -4.45 11.27 34.13
CA ASP A 644 -4.16 12.02 35.35
C ASP A 644 -4.45 11.20 36.62
N ASP A 645 -5.39 10.24 36.58
CA ASP A 645 -5.65 9.26 37.65
C ASP A 645 -4.61 8.14 37.70
N LEU A 646 -4.10 7.68 36.55
CA LEU A 646 -2.91 6.82 36.48
C LEU A 646 -1.61 7.54 36.89
N GLY A 647 -1.66 8.86 37.13
CA GLY A 647 -0.58 9.67 37.67
C GLY A 647 0.27 10.39 36.62
N PHE A 648 -0.03 10.20 35.32
CA PHE A 648 0.59 10.94 34.22
C PHE A 648 0.29 12.44 34.32
N ALA A 649 1.00 13.25 33.55
CA ALA A 649 0.83 14.70 33.50
C ALA A 649 0.30 15.10 32.11
N THR A 650 -0.98 15.43 32.01
CA THR A 650 -1.59 15.83 30.74
C THR A 650 -1.52 17.34 30.50
N SER A 651 -1.11 17.71 29.29
CA SER A 651 -1.25 19.05 28.73
C SER A 651 -2.44 19.07 27.76
N ARG A 652 -3.26 20.12 27.82
CA ARG A 652 -4.48 20.28 27.01
C ARG A 652 -4.29 21.49 26.10
N ILE A 653 -4.22 21.27 24.78
CA ILE A 653 -4.06 22.32 23.75
C ILE A 653 -5.29 22.29 22.85
N TYR A 654 -6.32 23.00 23.29
CA TYR A 654 -7.66 22.97 22.69
C TYR A 654 -7.88 24.26 21.93
N ALA A 655 -8.11 24.17 20.62
CA ALA A 655 -8.15 25.35 19.77
C ALA A 655 -9.42 26.20 20.00
N HIS A 656 -9.30 27.50 19.72
CA HIS A 656 -10.38 28.47 19.81
C HIS A 656 -10.62 29.17 18.48
N LYS A 657 -11.86 29.13 17.99
CA LYS A 657 -12.33 29.82 16.77
C LYS A 657 -12.13 31.34 16.78
N GLU A 658 -11.92 31.93 17.95
CA GLU A 658 -11.56 33.33 18.12
C GLU A 658 -10.11 33.65 17.69
N GLU A 659 -9.22 32.65 17.57
CA GLU A 659 -7.88 32.84 16.99
C GLU A 659 -7.91 32.78 15.45
N GLU A 660 -7.53 33.89 14.81
CA GLU A 660 -7.56 34.03 13.35
C GLU A 660 -6.46 33.20 12.64
N HIS A 661 -5.37 32.87 13.33
CA HIS A 661 -4.16 32.24 12.75
C HIS A 661 -3.56 31.12 13.60
N ASN A 662 -4.14 30.76 14.75
CA ASN A 662 -3.69 29.68 15.65
C ASN A 662 -2.21 29.73 16.14
N VAL A 663 -1.52 30.87 16.01
CA VAL A 663 -0.05 30.96 16.24
C VAL A 663 0.36 30.57 17.67
N ALA A 664 -0.50 30.82 18.65
CA ALA A 664 -0.29 30.40 20.03
C ALA A 664 -0.38 28.86 20.17
N HIS A 665 -1.39 28.25 19.55
CA HIS A 665 -1.60 26.81 19.53
C HIS A 665 -0.49 26.07 18.76
N GLN A 666 -0.14 26.52 17.55
CA GLN A 666 1.00 25.99 16.77
C GLN A 666 2.30 26.01 17.59
N SER A 667 2.53 27.10 18.32
CA SER A 667 3.70 27.23 19.19
C SER A 667 3.63 26.30 20.40
N ALA A 668 2.50 26.23 21.10
CA ALA A 668 2.33 25.31 22.22
C ALA A 668 2.53 23.83 21.83
N ILE A 669 2.04 23.41 20.65
CA ILE A 669 2.22 22.05 20.12
C ILE A 669 3.70 21.81 19.84
N ARG A 670 4.35 22.67 19.04
CA ARG A 670 5.77 22.55 18.68
C ARG A 670 6.67 22.55 19.92
N ASP A 671 6.46 23.49 20.82
CA ASP A 671 7.35 23.72 21.96
C ASP A 671 7.16 22.62 23.01
N GLY A 672 5.92 22.16 23.27
CA GLY A 672 5.66 21.00 24.12
C GLY A 672 6.11 19.65 23.53
N LEU A 673 6.10 19.50 22.19
CA LEU A 673 6.75 18.37 21.51
C LEU A 673 8.26 18.43 21.71
N ASN A 674 8.87 19.61 21.59
CA ASN A 674 10.31 19.82 21.79
C ASN A 674 10.74 19.55 23.24
N ASP A 675 9.96 19.94 24.24
CA ASP A 675 10.19 19.56 25.65
C ASP A 675 10.12 18.02 25.83
N GLY A 676 9.27 17.35 25.05
CA GLY A 676 9.17 15.90 24.94
C GLY A 676 7.92 15.34 25.61
N GLN A 677 7.27 14.39 24.95
CA GLN A 677 6.05 13.72 25.40
C GLN A 677 6.22 12.21 25.26
N LEU A 678 5.62 11.42 26.15
CA LEU A 678 5.49 9.96 25.99
C LEU A 678 4.43 9.64 24.93
N LEU A 679 3.30 10.36 25.01
CA LEU A 679 2.08 10.13 24.24
C LEU A 679 1.56 11.46 23.71
N VAL A 680 1.19 11.50 22.44
CA VAL A 680 0.47 12.64 21.85
C VAL A 680 -0.83 12.12 21.24
N HIS A 681 -1.96 12.62 21.71
CA HIS A 681 -3.29 12.34 21.15
C HIS A 681 -3.80 13.58 20.44
N PHE A 682 -3.98 13.48 19.12
CA PHE A 682 -4.73 14.46 18.35
C PHE A 682 -6.09 13.88 18.00
N ILE A 683 -7.16 14.57 18.36
CA ILE A 683 -8.52 14.25 17.88
C ILE A 683 -9.21 15.51 17.40
N GLY A 684 -9.69 15.50 16.16
CA GLY A 684 -10.25 16.68 15.52
C GLY A 684 -10.13 16.62 14.00
N HIS A 685 -10.21 17.77 13.34
CA HIS A 685 -10.10 17.89 11.89
C HIS A 685 -8.65 17.82 11.37
N GLY A 686 -8.45 17.12 10.25
CA GLY A 686 -7.13 16.87 9.67
C GLY A 686 -7.22 16.13 8.34
N GLY A 687 -6.06 15.92 7.71
CA GLY A 687 -5.95 15.10 6.50
C GLY A 687 -4.72 15.39 5.66
N ARG A 688 -4.25 14.36 4.94
CA ARG A 688 -3.06 14.31 4.08
C ARG A 688 -1.81 14.74 4.86
N TYR A 689 -1.52 16.03 4.88
CA TYR A 689 -0.30 16.64 5.38
C TYR A 689 -0.48 17.53 6.63
N ILE A 690 -1.67 17.53 7.28
CA ILE A 690 -2.02 18.57 8.26
C ILE A 690 -2.98 18.15 9.40
N TRP A 691 -2.83 18.80 10.57
CA TRP A 691 -3.84 18.92 11.63
C TRP A 691 -4.39 20.36 11.65
N ARG A 692 -5.70 20.55 11.91
CA ARG A 692 -6.37 21.87 11.77
C ARG A 692 -7.65 21.99 12.60
N THR A 693 -8.15 23.20 12.80
CA THR A 693 -9.31 23.47 13.69
C THR A 693 -10.68 23.38 13.00
N GLY A 694 -10.76 22.78 11.81
CA GLY A 694 -12.02 22.74 11.07
C GLY A 694 -11.92 22.18 9.65
N ALA A 695 -13.05 22.22 8.95
CA ALA A 695 -13.12 21.95 7.51
C ALA A 695 -12.34 23.03 6.71
N PRO A 696 -11.84 22.72 5.50
CA PRO A 696 -11.01 23.64 4.72
C PRO A 696 -11.80 24.82 4.13
N ASP A 697 -11.93 25.92 4.88
CA ASP A 697 -12.26 27.23 4.32
C ASP A 697 -10.99 27.87 3.73
N VAL A 698 -10.92 27.92 2.39
CA VAL A 698 -9.83 28.54 1.63
C VAL A 698 -9.66 30.05 1.88
N ARG A 699 -10.53 30.67 2.69
CA ARG A 699 -10.45 32.09 3.10
C ARG A 699 -9.89 32.30 4.50
N LYS A 700 -9.75 31.25 5.31
CA LYS A 700 -9.23 31.31 6.68
C LYS A 700 -8.40 30.06 7.02
N ASN A 701 -7.08 30.21 7.02
CA ASN A 701 -6.18 29.06 7.14
C ASN A 701 -5.94 28.65 8.60
N HIS A 702 -6.93 27.97 9.19
CA HIS A 702 -6.95 27.53 10.59
C HIS A 702 -6.12 26.24 10.85
N ASP A 703 -4.86 26.21 10.41
CA ASP A 703 -3.98 25.06 10.61
C ASP A 703 -3.35 25.03 12.02
N LEU A 704 -3.11 23.83 12.55
CA LEU A 704 -2.52 23.58 13.87
C LEU A 704 -1.11 23.00 13.80
N PHE A 705 -0.84 22.10 12.85
CA PHE A 705 0.47 21.48 12.68
C PHE A 705 0.65 20.94 11.25
N THR A 706 1.78 21.25 10.61
CA THR A 706 2.09 20.95 9.20
C THR A 706 3.33 20.07 9.05
N LEU A 707 3.67 19.62 7.83
CA LEU A 707 4.91 18.89 7.57
C LEU A 707 6.17 19.71 7.93
N ASP A 708 6.14 21.02 7.70
CA ASP A 708 7.28 21.91 7.96
C ASP A 708 7.47 22.09 9.48
N ASP A 709 6.39 22.11 10.26
CA ASP A 709 6.47 22.11 11.73
C ASP A 709 7.09 20.79 12.25
N VAL A 710 6.72 19.64 11.67
CA VAL A 710 7.31 18.33 12.01
C VAL A 710 8.82 18.31 11.72
N SER A 711 9.24 18.75 10.54
CA SER A 711 10.66 18.85 10.17
C SER A 711 11.41 19.84 11.07
N GLY A 712 10.75 20.90 11.54
CA GLY A 712 11.27 21.90 12.48
C GLY A 712 11.47 21.42 13.93
N LEU A 713 11.01 20.21 14.31
CA LEU A 713 11.13 19.70 15.67
C LEU A 713 12.58 19.45 16.12
N THR A 714 12.82 19.62 17.42
CA THR A 714 14.12 19.46 18.10
C THR A 714 14.05 18.53 19.33
N ASN A 715 13.00 17.70 19.41
CA ASN A 715 12.73 16.82 20.56
C ASN A 715 13.78 15.71 20.79
N GLY A 716 14.63 15.40 19.80
CA GLY A 716 15.76 14.50 19.99
C GLY A 716 15.31 13.08 20.28
N GLY A 717 15.90 12.45 21.30
CA GLY A 717 15.50 11.12 21.78
C GLY A 717 14.18 11.09 22.57
N ARG A 718 13.49 12.22 22.80
CA ARG A 718 12.21 12.29 23.53
C ARG A 718 11.05 12.16 22.53
N LEU A 719 10.93 10.96 21.96
CA LEU A 719 10.05 10.66 20.84
C LEU A 719 8.70 10.10 21.35
N PRO A 720 7.57 10.79 21.12
CA PRO A 720 6.25 10.24 21.48
C PRO A 720 5.83 9.08 20.58
N VAL A 721 4.91 8.27 21.11
CA VAL A 721 3.91 7.57 20.30
C VAL A 721 2.78 8.55 20.00
N ILE A 722 2.40 8.68 18.72
CA ILE A 722 1.34 9.60 18.29
C ILE A 722 0.08 8.82 17.91
N LEU A 723 -1.04 9.13 18.57
CA LEU A 723 -2.39 8.71 18.20
C LEU A 723 -3.05 9.85 17.41
N SER A 724 -2.96 9.80 16.09
CA SER A 724 -3.57 10.78 15.19
C SER A 724 -4.99 10.34 14.82
N MET A 725 -5.91 10.53 15.75
CA MET A 725 -7.32 10.14 15.67
C MET A 725 -8.11 11.14 14.81
N THR A 726 -7.80 11.18 13.52
CA THR A 726 -8.40 12.09 12.54
C THR A 726 -8.48 11.44 11.15
N CYS A 727 -9.19 12.08 10.22
CA CYS A 727 -9.25 11.66 8.82
C CYS A 727 -7.87 11.67 8.16
N TYR A 728 -7.57 10.65 7.35
CA TYR A 728 -6.58 10.72 6.25
C TYR A 728 -5.17 11.22 6.64
N SER A 729 -4.71 11.04 7.87
CA SER A 729 -3.39 11.51 8.34
C SER A 729 -2.22 10.55 8.03
N ALA A 730 -2.50 9.33 7.56
CA ALA A 730 -1.53 8.33 7.11
C ALA A 730 -1.92 7.55 5.83
N PRO A 731 -2.24 8.20 4.70
CA PRO A 731 -2.31 7.55 3.38
C PRO A 731 -0.92 7.20 2.84
N PHE A 732 -0.30 6.18 3.43
CA PHE A 732 1.01 5.66 3.03
C PHE A 732 1.03 5.02 1.62
N ASP A 733 -0.14 4.93 0.99
CA ASP A 733 -0.38 4.53 -0.40
C ASP A 733 -0.52 5.72 -1.37
N ASN A 734 -0.38 6.98 -0.92
CA ASN A 734 -0.29 8.12 -1.84
C ASN A 734 1.00 8.01 -2.66
N PRO A 735 0.95 7.97 -4.01
CA PRO A 735 2.11 7.63 -4.83
C PRO A 735 3.30 8.61 -4.72
N SER A 736 3.08 9.91 -4.53
CA SER A 736 4.14 10.93 -4.70
C SER A 736 4.27 11.98 -3.60
N GLU A 737 3.51 11.85 -2.52
CA GLU A 737 3.47 12.81 -1.42
C GLU A 737 3.74 12.16 -0.07
N ASP A 738 4.08 13.00 0.90
CA ASP A 738 4.23 12.63 2.31
C ASP A 738 2.96 12.97 3.08
N SER A 739 2.49 12.04 3.90
CA SER A 739 1.53 12.33 4.97
C SER A 739 2.21 12.95 6.20
N ILE A 740 1.42 13.60 7.07
CA ILE A 740 1.92 14.08 8.37
C ILE A 740 2.42 12.93 9.26
N GLY A 741 1.74 11.78 9.23
CA GLY A 741 2.19 10.55 9.91
C GLY A 741 3.46 9.94 9.31
N GLU A 742 3.60 9.91 7.98
CA GLU A 742 4.84 9.48 7.32
C GLU A 742 6.02 10.38 7.69
N ARG A 743 5.81 11.71 7.71
CA ARG A 743 6.85 12.68 8.08
C ARG A 743 7.25 12.58 9.56
N PHE A 744 6.28 12.45 10.47
CA PHE A 744 6.56 12.22 11.90
C PHE A 744 7.43 10.98 12.13
N LEU A 745 7.21 9.89 11.37
CA LEU A 745 8.02 8.69 11.47
C LEU A 745 9.39 8.83 10.79
N ARG A 746 9.46 9.35 9.56
CA ARG A 746 10.70 9.35 8.74
C ARG A 746 11.76 10.36 9.18
N GLU A 747 11.39 11.42 9.88
CA GLU A 747 12.33 12.47 10.27
C GLU A 747 13.43 12.00 11.24
N ALA A 748 14.67 12.46 11.00
CA ALA A 748 15.86 11.99 11.72
C ALA A 748 16.07 12.72 13.05
N ASP A 749 16.32 11.94 14.12
CA ASP A 749 16.52 12.40 15.51
C ASP A 749 15.41 13.37 16.02
N ARG A 750 14.19 13.26 15.49
CA ARG A 750 13.03 14.08 15.86
C ARG A 750 11.71 13.39 15.50
N GLY A 751 10.60 14.08 15.73
CA GLY A 751 9.27 13.60 15.37
C GLY A 751 8.79 12.53 16.35
N ALA A 752 8.26 11.42 15.83
CA ALA A 752 7.72 10.31 16.62
C ALA A 752 8.63 9.07 16.56
N VAL A 753 8.40 8.12 17.49
CA VAL A 753 8.93 6.74 17.39
C VAL A 753 7.92 5.80 16.74
N ALA A 754 6.62 6.09 16.87
CA ALA A 754 5.54 5.40 16.18
C ALA A 754 4.32 6.34 16.01
N VAL A 755 3.56 6.14 14.94
CA VAL A 755 2.32 6.89 14.64
C VAL A 755 1.19 5.91 14.31
N PHE A 756 0.09 6.00 15.04
CA PHE A 756 -1.15 5.30 14.75
C PHE A 756 -2.17 6.30 14.15
N ALA A 757 -2.59 6.07 12.91
CA ALA A 757 -3.25 7.10 12.10
C ALA A 757 -4.13 6.49 10.99
N ALA A 758 -5.07 7.27 10.46
CA ALA A 758 -6.01 6.81 9.43
C ALA A 758 -5.47 7.00 8.00
N SER A 759 -5.60 5.96 7.16
CA SER A 759 -5.24 6.01 5.74
C SER A 759 -6.31 6.63 4.83
N TRP A 760 -7.54 6.83 5.31
CA TRP A 760 -8.63 7.54 4.61
C TRP A 760 -9.57 8.24 5.61
N ARG A 761 -10.66 8.84 5.14
CA ARG A 761 -11.61 9.58 5.98
C ARG A 761 -12.45 8.66 6.86
N ASN A 762 -12.54 8.97 8.14
CA ASN A 762 -13.43 8.31 9.10
C ASN A 762 -13.78 9.24 10.27
N THR A 763 -14.75 8.83 11.09
CA THR A 763 -15.06 9.47 12.37
C THR A 763 -14.36 8.69 13.50
N PRO A 764 -13.38 9.28 14.20
CA PRO A 764 -12.74 8.64 15.37
C PRO A 764 -13.75 8.45 16.51
N SER A 765 -13.45 7.57 17.47
CA SER A 765 -14.30 7.36 18.64
C SER A 765 -13.53 7.41 19.97
N ALA A 766 -14.24 7.84 21.02
CA ALA A 766 -13.76 7.86 22.39
C ALA A 766 -13.33 6.45 22.85
N ALA A 767 -14.19 5.46 22.62
CA ALA A 767 -13.96 4.07 23.01
C ALA A 767 -12.72 3.46 22.36
N PHE A 768 -12.44 3.77 21.08
CA PHE A 768 -11.23 3.27 20.42
C PHE A 768 -9.98 3.98 20.93
N SER A 769 -10.03 5.30 21.12
CA SER A 769 -8.92 6.06 21.73
C SER A 769 -8.57 5.53 23.14
N LYS A 770 -9.59 5.30 23.97
CA LYS A 770 -9.46 4.71 25.30
C LYS A 770 -8.85 3.31 25.25
N ALA A 771 -9.39 2.43 24.40
CA ALA A 771 -8.86 1.07 24.25
C ALA A 771 -7.39 1.07 23.83
N LEU A 772 -6.99 1.93 22.88
CA LEU A 772 -5.59 2.09 22.47
C LEU A 772 -4.71 2.55 23.64
N MET A 773 -5.14 3.57 24.39
CA MET A 773 -4.37 4.06 25.55
C MET A 773 -4.25 3.01 26.66
N THR A 774 -5.35 2.35 27.04
CA THR A 774 -5.34 1.30 28.08
C THR A 774 -4.37 0.17 27.71
N GLU A 775 -4.39 -0.29 26.46
CA GLU A 775 -3.60 -1.44 26.02
C GLU A 775 -2.14 -1.08 25.64
N MET A 776 -1.84 0.18 25.31
CA MET A 776 -0.46 0.65 25.07
C MET A 776 0.29 1.00 26.37
N LEU A 777 -0.43 1.35 27.44
CA LEU A 777 0.13 1.74 28.74
C LEU A 777 0.25 0.56 29.72
N GLU A 778 -0.01 -0.68 29.28
CA GLU A 778 0.25 -1.88 30.08
C GLU A 778 1.77 -2.14 30.18
N PRO A 779 2.37 -2.26 31.38
CA PRO A 779 3.83 -2.37 31.53
C PRO A 779 4.43 -3.60 30.84
N GLY A 780 5.29 -3.36 29.85
CA GLY A 780 5.98 -4.40 29.07
C GLY A 780 5.21 -4.92 27.85
N GLN A 781 3.95 -4.50 27.66
CA GLN A 781 3.14 -4.78 26.48
C GLN A 781 3.73 -4.07 25.25
N THR A 782 3.72 -4.72 24.09
CA THR A 782 4.13 -4.06 22.83
C THR A 782 2.99 -3.23 22.26
N ILE A 783 3.29 -2.11 21.62
CA ILE A 783 2.25 -1.24 21.03
C ILE A 783 1.45 -1.99 19.96
N GLY A 784 2.08 -2.90 19.22
CA GLY A 784 1.44 -3.69 18.19
C GLY A 784 0.44 -4.68 18.76
N GLU A 785 0.81 -5.44 19.79
CA GLU A 785 -0.11 -6.36 20.46
C GLU A 785 -1.22 -5.59 21.21
N GLY A 786 -0.91 -4.41 21.76
CA GLY A 786 -1.91 -3.51 22.35
C GLY A 786 -2.93 -3.00 21.32
N ILE A 787 -2.47 -2.61 20.12
CA ILE A 787 -3.32 -2.25 18.97
C ILE A 787 -4.19 -3.44 18.56
N VAL A 788 -3.67 -4.67 18.55
CA VAL A 788 -4.45 -5.88 18.23
C VAL A 788 -5.58 -6.08 19.25
N LYS A 789 -5.30 -6.01 20.56
CA LYS A 789 -6.33 -6.10 21.60
C LYS A 789 -7.39 -4.98 21.45
N ALA A 790 -6.95 -3.74 21.27
CA ALA A 790 -7.84 -2.57 21.11
C ALA A 790 -8.72 -2.66 19.84
N LYS A 791 -8.20 -3.21 18.74
CA LYS A 791 -8.97 -3.48 17.52
C LYS A 791 -9.94 -4.65 17.70
N ASN A 792 -9.58 -5.66 18.49
CA ASN A 792 -10.47 -6.77 18.80
C ASN A 792 -11.61 -6.39 19.74
N SER A 793 -11.43 -5.41 20.64
CA SER A 793 -12.48 -4.95 21.57
C SER A 793 -13.55 -4.06 20.92
N ILE A 794 -13.23 -3.33 19.85
CA ILE A 794 -14.21 -2.51 19.12
C ILE A 794 -15.01 -3.30 18.07
N ASN A 795 -16.27 -2.92 17.86
CA ASN A 795 -17.10 -3.43 16.77
C ASN A 795 -17.27 -2.40 15.65
N SER A 796 -16.19 -2.11 14.93
CA SER A 796 -16.21 -1.26 13.74
C SER A 796 -15.11 -1.65 12.77
N ARG A 797 -15.46 -2.40 11.72
CA ARG A 797 -14.52 -2.77 10.64
C ARG A 797 -13.86 -1.56 10.01
N ILE A 798 -14.62 -0.48 9.82
CA ILE A 798 -14.15 0.82 9.30
C ILE A 798 -12.96 1.33 10.14
N LEU A 799 -13.06 1.36 11.46
CA LEU A 799 -11.95 1.81 12.32
C LEU A 799 -10.78 0.81 12.37
N VAL A 800 -11.06 -0.50 12.33
CA VAL A 800 -10.03 -1.54 12.39
C VAL A 800 -9.18 -1.61 11.11
N GLU A 801 -9.78 -1.47 9.93
CA GLU A 801 -9.11 -1.51 8.62
C GLU A 801 -8.37 -0.19 8.32
N MET A 802 -9.00 0.96 8.59
CA MET A 802 -8.51 2.25 8.10
C MET A 802 -7.42 2.86 9.01
N TYR A 803 -7.37 2.52 10.29
CA TYR A 803 -6.25 2.92 11.14
C TYR A 803 -5.09 1.94 11.01
N ASN A 804 -3.89 2.46 10.75
CA ASN A 804 -2.68 1.67 10.52
C ASN A 804 -1.56 2.17 11.43
N LEU A 805 -0.60 1.29 11.75
CA LEU A 805 0.59 1.63 12.52
C LEU A 805 1.75 1.93 11.56
N LEU A 806 2.21 3.17 11.57
CA LEU A 806 3.50 3.55 11.00
C LEU A 806 4.54 3.47 12.13
N GLY A 807 5.37 2.44 12.13
CA GLY A 807 6.31 2.15 13.22
C GLY A 807 6.56 0.66 13.42
N ASP A 808 7.43 0.34 14.39
CA ASP A 808 7.77 -1.02 14.78
C ASP A 808 6.67 -1.60 15.71
N PRO A 809 5.95 -2.67 15.32
CA PRO A 809 4.91 -3.26 16.16
C PRO A 809 5.47 -3.92 17.45
N ALA A 810 6.77 -4.25 17.50
CA ALA A 810 7.47 -4.80 18.68
C ALA A 810 8.13 -3.72 19.57
N LEU A 811 7.82 -2.43 19.31
CA LEU A 811 8.13 -1.33 20.23
C LEU A 811 7.35 -1.50 21.54
N VAL A 812 8.01 -1.26 22.66
CA VAL A 812 7.39 -1.11 23.99
C VAL A 812 7.54 0.36 24.39
N MET A 813 6.49 0.98 24.96
CA MET A 813 6.56 2.37 25.40
C MET A 813 7.43 2.50 26.65
N GLU A 814 8.24 3.57 26.73
CA GLU A 814 9.14 3.81 27.85
C GLU A 814 8.41 4.44 29.04
N LEU A 815 7.49 3.68 29.63
CA LEU A 815 6.70 4.04 30.82
C LEU A 815 7.57 4.17 32.09
N PRO A 816 7.14 4.95 33.10
CA PRO A 816 7.81 4.99 34.40
C PRO A 816 7.90 3.61 35.05
N ARG A 817 9.09 3.23 35.56
CA ARG A 817 9.42 1.82 35.80
C ARG A 817 9.02 1.29 37.18
N ASP A 818 9.15 2.10 38.22
CA ASP A 818 8.87 1.72 39.61
C ASP A 818 7.64 2.48 40.18
N PRO A 819 6.85 1.90 41.11
CA PRO A 819 5.77 2.62 41.79
C PRO A 819 6.30 3.43 43.00
N LEU A 820 5.96 4.72 43.06
CA LEU A 820 6.35 5.64 44.13
C LEU A 820 5.30 5.60 45.26
N GLN A 821 5.71 5.15 46.45
CA GLN A 821 4.83 5.02 47.61
C GLN A 821 4.67 6.37 48.33
N ILE A 822 3.42 6.73 48.64
CA ILE A 822 3.06 8.00 49.28
C ILE A 822 2.13 7.70 50.46
N ALA A 823 2.44 8.25 51.63
CA ALA A 823 1.59 8.21 52.81
C ALA A 823 1.54 9.58 53.50
N ARG A 824 0.54 9.81 54.36
CA ARG A 824 0.60 10.90 55.34
C ARG A 824 1.64 10.57 56.42
N SER A 825 2.25 11.57 57.04
CA SER A 825 3.11 11.32 58.21
C SER A 825 2.29 10.83 59.42
N ASP A 826 2.82 9.86 60.16
CA ASP A 826 2.26 9.41 61.45
C ASP A 826 2.38 10.48 62.56
N ASP A 827 3.20 11.51 62.33
CA ASP A 827 3.31 12.68 63.19
C ASP A 827 2.06 13.56 63.07
N ARG A 828 1.16 13.42 64.05
CA ARG A 828 -0.09 14.19 64.22
C ARG A 828 0.05 15.73 64.23
N TRP A 829 1.26 16.27 64.28
CA TRP A 829 1.52 17.72 64.20
C TRP A 829 2.15 18.15 62.86
N SER A 830 2.63 17.19 62.07
CA SER A 830 3.11 17.39 60.71
C SER A 830 1.93 17.45 59.71
N ARG A 831 2.13 18.22 58.64
CA ARG A 831 1.29 18.19 57.43
C ARG A 831 2.06 17.61 56.23
N ASP A 832 3.13 16.86 56.48
CA ASP A 832 3.99 16.33 55.43
C ASP A 832 3.45 14.98 54.91
N LEU A 833 3.70 14.73 53.64
CA LEU A 833 3.65 13.40 53.06
C LEU A 833 5.00 12.71 53.25
N LEU A 834 4.98 11.43 53.62
CA LEU A 834 6.14 10.56 53.54
C LEU A 834 6.20 9.98 52.13
N ILE A 835 7.25 10.31 51.39
CA ILE A 835 7.56 9.73 50.08
C ILE A 835 8.53 8.55 50.29
N SER A 836 8.33 7.45 49.56
CA SER A 836 9.22 6.30 49.57
C SER A 836 9.33 5.66 48.18
N LEU A 837 10.55 5.68 47.64
CA LEU A 837 10.95 4.96 46.43
C LEU A 837 11.33 3.51 46.79
N PRO A 838 11.07 2.51 45.93
CA PRO A 838 11.34 1.10 46.23
C PRO A 838 12.83 0.70 46.12
N MET A 839 13.70 1.64 45.75
CA MET A 839 15.14 1.44 45.51
C MET A 839 15.99 1.84 46.72
N GLN A 840 17.15 1.18 46.91
CA GLN A 840 18.00 1.37 48.11
C GLN A 840 18.80 2.69 48.12
N ARG A 841 19.01 3.29 46.95
CA ARG A 841 19.67 4.59 46.75
C ARG A 841 18.96 5.29 45.61
N PHE A 842 18.93 6.62 45.66
CA PHE A 842 18.39 7.47 44.61
C PHE A 842 19.09 8.83 44.71
N ASP A 843 19.65 9.32 43.62
CA ASP A 843 20.28 10.65 43.58
C ASP A 843 19.80 11.44 42.36
N GLY A 844 18.52 11.83 42.40
CA GLY A 844 17.81 12.41 41.27
C GLY A 844 16.95 13.61 41.63
N GLU A 845 16.03 13.95 40.73
CA GLU A 845 15.00 14.95 40.93
C GLU A 845 13.63 14.28 41.18
N ILE A 846 12.74 14.99 41.87
CA ILE A 846 11.30 14.67 41.90
C ILE A 846 10.50 15.90 41.47
N VAL A 847 9.62 15.71 40.49
CA VAL A 847 8.63 16.68 40.04
C VAL A 847 7.31 16.36 40.71
N VAL A 848 6.69 17.39 41.28
CA VAL A 848 5.50 17.30 42.10
C VAL A 848 4.48 18.30 41.59
N ASP A 849 3.34 17.80 41.14
CA ASP A 849 2.20 18.60 40.70
C ASP A 849 1.09 18.49 41.76
N TRP A 850 0.69 19.64 42.31
CA TRP A 850 -0.40 19.75 43.29
C TRP A 850 -1.68 20.15 42.58
N VAL A 851 -2.76 19.42 42.88
CA VAL A 851 -3.98 19.37 42.06
C VAL A 851 -5.20 19.61 42.93
N ASP A 852 -6.17 20.40 42.45
CA ASP A 852 -7.44 20.62 43.13
C ASP A 852 -8.44 19.45 42.94
N ALA A 853 -9.62 19.57 43.54
CA ALA A 853 -10.68 18.56 43.46
C ALA A 853 -11.34 18.44 42.08
N ALA A 854 -11.02 19.33 41.14
CA ALA A 854 -11.50 19.32 39.75
C ALA A 854 -10.41 18.85 38.77
N GLY A 855 -9.33 18.22 39.26
CA GLY A 855 -8.23 17.69 38.43
C GLY A 855 -7.25 18.75 37.93
N LYS A 856 -7.51 20.04 38.18
CA LYS A 856 -6.70 21.13 37.66
C LYS A 856 -5.44 21.31 38.50
N LYS A 857 -4.30 21.41 37.81
CA LYS A 857 -3.00 21.71 38.41
C LYS A 857 -2.98 23.13 38.98
N GLN A 858 -2.83 23.24 40.30
CA GLN A 858 -2.70 24.53 41.01
C GLN A 858 -1.24 25.01 41.02
N THR A 859 -0.28 24.11 41.23
CA THR A 859 1.16 24.44 41.16
C THR A 859 2.01 23.22 40.84
N SER A 860 3.22 23.45 40.34
CA SER A 860 4.23 22.43 40.04
C SER A 860 5.56 22.84 40.68
N ALA A 861 6.25 21.89 41.31
CA ALA A 861 7.54 22.09 41.95
C ALA A 861 8.52 20.98 41.57
N THR A 862 9.82 21.28 41.64
CA THR A 862 10.89 20.29 41.45
C THR A 862 11.84 20.35 42.62
N TYR A 863 12.18 19.20 43.18
CA TYR A 863 13.08 19.05 44.32
C TYR A 863 14.21 18.11 43.94
N ARG A 864 15.45 18.46 44.28
CA ARG A 864 16.59 17.54 44.21
C ARG A 864 16.58 16.68 45.49
N ILE A 865 16.66 15.36 45.34
CA ILE A 865 16.58 14.39 46.44
C ILE A 865 17.73 13.37 46.36
N ASP A 866 18.38 13.14 47.50
CA ASP A 866 19.61 12.34 47.69
C ASP A 866 19.36 11.02 48.44
N GLN A 867 18.10 10.71 48.73
CA GLN A 867 17.66 9.57 49.55
C GLN A 867 16.34 9.02 49.01
N PRO A 868 16.11 7.69 49.06
CA PRO A 868 14.89 7.08 48.59
C PRO A 868 13.67 7.32 49.50
N ARG A 869 13.84 7.95 50.67
CA ARG A 869 12.76 8.28 51.60
C ARG A 869 12.94 9.69 52.16
N PHE A 870 11.91 10.52 52.08
CA PHE A 870 11.94 11.91 52.52
C PHE A 870 10.54 12.42 52.84
N ARG A 871 10.46 13.59 53.49
CA ARG A 871 9.20 14.28 53.77
C ARG A 871 8.96 15.38 52.74
N LEU A 872 7.72 15.51 52.30
CA LEU A 872 7.26 16.51 51.34
C LEU A 872 6.11 17.33 51.96
N PRO A 873 6.32 18.62 52.29
CA PRO A 873 5.29 19.43 52.95
C PRO A 873 4.15 19.77 51.99
N ILE A 874 2.90 19.66 52.45
CA ILE A 874 1.73 20.13 51.69
C ILE A 874 1.75 21.67 51.65
N PRO A 875 1.78 22.31 50.45
CA PRO A 875 1.81 23.76 50.33
C PRO A 875 0.45 24.37 50.68
N ARG A 876 0.47 25.58 51.26
CA ARG A 876 -0.73 26.42 51.35
C ARG A 876 -0.81 27.27 50.10
N LEU A 877 -1.88 27.11 49.32
CA LEU A 877 -2.09 27.78 48.05
C LEU A 877 -3.19 28.84 48.19
N ALA A 878 -3.15 29.88 47.35
CA ALA A 878 -4.14 30.97 47.39
C ALA A 878 -5.54 30.49 46.98
N ASP A 879 -5.59 29.57 46.01
CA ASP A 879 -6.82 29.06 45.38
C ASP A 879 -7.41 27.82 46.10
N GLY A 880 -7.13 27.67 47.40
CA GLY A 880 -7.59 26.54 48.23
C GLY A 880 -6.56 25.43 48.43
N GLU A 881 -6.79 24.57 49.43
CA GLU A 881 -5.91 23.44 49.76
C GLU A 881 -5.94 22.36 48.65
N PRO A 882 -4.79 21.78 48.26
CA PRO A 882 -4.74 20.76 47.23
C PRO A 882 -5.45 19.47 47.67
N SER A 883 -6.13 18.82 46.72
CA SER A 883 -6.93 17.61 46.95
C SER A 883 -6.25 16.34 46.43
N LYS A 884 -5.31 16.46 45.48
CA LYS A 884 -4.55 15.34 44.91
C LYS A 884 -3.10 15.74 44.63
N LEU A 885 -2.18 14.78 44.75
CA LEU A 885 -0.77 14.86 44.39
C LEU A 885 -0.51 14.01 43.16
N ARG A 886 0.31 14.49 42.22
CA ARG A 886 1.03 13.66 41.25
C ARG A 886 2.53 13.85 41.43
N ALA A 887 3.27 12.76 41.41
CA ALA A 887 4.69 12.73 41.76
C ALA A 887 5.47 11.82 40.81
N TYR A 888 6.57 12.32 40.25
CA TYR A 888 7.48 11.54 39.42
C TYR A 888 8.93 11.85 39.77
N ALA A 889 9.65 10.84 40.22
CA ALA A 889 11.07 10.92 40.53
C ALA A 889 11.89 10.29 39.39
N TYR A 890 13.00 10.91 38.98
CA TYR A 890 13.96 10.36 38.02
C TYR A 890 15.42 10.67 38.39
N ASP A 891 16.31 9.71 38.18
CA ASP A 891 17.75 9.79 38.39
C ASP A 891 18.47 9.63 37.04
N THR A 892 19.14 10.70 36.59
CA THR A 892 19.84 10.80 35.31
C THR A 892 21.14 10.00 35.24
N THR A 893 21.62 9.48 36.38
CA THR A 893 22.86 8.72 36.50
C THR A 893 22.58 7.21 36.54
N THR A 894 21.49 6.79 37.17
CA THR A 894 21.13 5.37 37.32
C THR A 894 20.03 4.88 36.36
N GLY A 895 19.38 5.78 35.62
CA GLY A 895 18.29 5.42 34.70
C GLY A 895 17.04 4.87 35.42
N LYS A 896 16.90 5.23 36.70
CA LYS A 896 15.79 4.85 37.57
C LYS A 896 14.77 5.97 37.70
N ASP A 897 13.50 5.59 37.66
CA ASP A 897 12.39 6.49 37.85
C ASP A 897 11.19 5.80 38.50
N ALA A 898 10.35 6.60 39.14
CA ALA A 898 9.12 6.11 39.76
C ALA A 898 7.98 7.12 39.68
N LEU A 899 6.76 6.63 39.43
CA LEU A 899 5.52 7.41 39.33
C LEU A 899 4.58 7.09 40.50
N GLY A 900 3.89 8.09 41.03
CA GLY A 900 2.90 7.92 42.09
C GLY A 900 1.85 9.04 42.14
N THR A 901 0.69 8.70 42.68
CA THR A 901 -0.46 9.59 42.87
C THR A 901 -0.98 9.43 44.30
N PHE A 902 -1.50 10.49 44.92
CA PHE A 902 -2.05 10.43 46.27
C PHE A 902 -3.22 11.38 46.47
N VAL A 903 -4.35 10.84 46.94
CA VAL A 903 -5.54 11.62 47.29
C VAL A 903 -5.37 12.19 48.70
N LEU A 904 -5.35 13.52 48.80
CA LEU A 904 -5.25 14.24 50.06
C LEU A 904 -6.62 14.34 50.73
N HIS A 905 -7.66 14.59 49.93
CA HIS A 905 -9.04 14.72 50.35
C HIS A 905 -9.93 14.06 49.29
N GLU A 906 -10.83 13.17 49.69
CA GLU A 906 -11.83 12.61 48.77
C GLU A 906 -12.72 13.76 48.25
N PRO A 907 -13.04 13.78 46.95
CA PRO A 907 -13.97 14.76 46.40
C PRO A 907 -15.36 14.57 47.03
N PRO A 908 -16.12 15.63 47.31
CA PRO A 908 -17.49 15.48 47.79
C PRO A 908 -18.32 14.73 46.74
N PRO A 909 -19.23 13.82 47.16
CA PRO A 909 -20.08 13.09 46.21
C PRO A 909 -20.90 14.10 45.38
N PRO A 910 -21.14 13.82 44.08
CA PRO A 910 -21.83 14.75 43.20
C PRO A 910 -23.20 15.09 43.80
N ALA A 911 -23.44 16.39 43.99
CA ALA A 911 -24.64 16.87 44.67
C ALA A 911 -25.90 16.40 43.93
N ALA A 912 -26.73 15.59 44.60
CA ALA A 912 -28.02 15.18 44.07
C ALA A 912 -28.87 16.44 43.85
N ALA A 913 -29.15 16.77 42.59
CA ALA A 913 -29.93 17.93 42.24
C ALA A 913 -31.38 17.75 42.70
N GLU A 914 -31.73 18.34 43.86
CA GLU A 914 -33.09 18.34 44.37
C GLU A 914 -34.03 19.06 43.39
N ALA A 915 -34.82 18.28 42.67
CA ALA A 915 -35.77 18.77 41.68
C ALA A 915 -36.97 19.46 42.35
N ALA A 916 -36.82 20.74 42.69
CA ALA A 916 -37.89 21.58 43.19
C ALA A 916 -39.09 21.58 42.22
N GLN A 917 -40.27 21.20 42.72
CA GLN A 917 -41.34 20.66 41.90
C GLN A 917 -42.45 21.67 41.58
N ALA A 918 -42.39 22.34 40.41
CA ALA A 918 -43.56 22.94 39.75
C ALA A 918 -43.30 23.23 38.25
N GLY A 919 -44.05 22.73 37.26
CA GLY A 919 -45.02 21.62 37.28
C GLY A 919 -46.11 21.74 36.21
N LYS A 920 -46.16 20.79 35.25
CA LYS A 920 -47.37 20.31 34.53
C LYS A 920 -47.05 19.26 33.44
N THR A 921 -47.76 18.13 33.49
CA THR A 921 -48.19 17.23 32.37
C THR A 921 -47.14 16.67 31.38
N ALA A 922 -47.16 15.38 31.00
CA ALA A 922 -47.94 14.23 31.48
C ALA A 922 -47.36 12.88 30.94
N ALA A 923 -47.86 11.76 31.50
CA ALA A 923 -47.92 10.42 30.87
C ALA A 923 -46.60 9.67 30.55
N GLY A 924 -46.04 8.99 31.56
CA GLY A 924 -46.34 7.56 31.73
C GLY A 924 -45.46 6.49 31.06
N ALA A 925 -44.49 5.97 31.81
CA ALA A 925 -44.15 4.53 31.85
C ALA A 925 -43.49 4.20 33.21
N ALA A 926 -43.68 2.97 33.71
CA ALA A 926 -43.18 2.48 35.00
C ALA A 926 -42.78 0.98 34.86
N PRO A 927 -41.96 0.39 35.77
CA PRO A 927 -40.61 -0.01 35.34
C PRO A 927 -40.23 -1.45 35.80
N SER A 928 -38.93 -1.67 36.12
CA SER A 928 -38.30 -2.89 36.69
C SER A 928 -37.77 -3.88 35.63
N VAL A 929 -36.76 -4.74 35.89
CA VAL A 929 -36.18 -5.22 37.17
C VAL A 929 -34.62 -5.16 37.15
N VAL A 930 -34.00 -5.20 38.33
CA VAL A 930 -32.54 -5.14 38.58
C VAL A 930 -31.87 -6.53 38.56
N ILE A 931 -30.54 -6.56 38.37
CA ILE A 931 -29.65 -7.73 38.29
C ILE A 931 -29.61 -8.56 39.59
N GLY A 932 -29.47 -9.89 39.46
CA GLY A 932 -29.08 -10.80 40.54
C GLY A 932 -28.37 -12.07 40.05
N GLN A 933 -27.25 -12.42 40.68
CA GLN A 933 -26.45 -13.66 40.51
C GLN A 933 -26.58 -14.55 41.76
N PRO A 934 -26.05 -15.80 41.81
CA PRO A 934 -25.62 -16.74 40.76
C PRO A 934 -26.16 -18.19 40.98
N ALA A 935 -25.65 -19.16 40.19
CA ALA A 935 -25.17 -20.51 40.60
C ALA A 935 -25.74 -21.77 39.89
N THR A 936 -24.88 -22.80 39.84
CA THR A 936 -25.11 -24.26 39.57
C THR A 936 -25.80 -24.68 38.27
N GLY A 937 -25.02 -25.35 37.41
CA GLY A 937 -25.44 -25.81 36.08
C GLY A 937 -26.20 -27.14 35.98
N ALA A 938 -26.56 -27.45 34.73
CA ALA A 938 -27.01 -28.74 34.21
C ALA A 938 -26.66 -28.81 32.71
N ALA A 939 -26.62 -30.02 32.12
CA ALA A 939 -26.24 -30.22 30.71
C ALA A 939 -27.44 -30.03 29.74
N PRO A 940 -27.20 -29.60 28.48
CA PRO A 940 -28.27 -29.41 27.49
C PRO A 940 -28.66 -30.70 26.75
N PRO A 941 -29.96 -30.89 26.41
CA PRO A 941 -30.40 -31.90 25.44
C PRO A 941 -30.13 -31.46 23.97
N PRO A 942 -30.17 -32.37 22.98
CA PRO A 942 -29.76 -32.08 21.60
C PRO A 942 -30.77 -31.23 20.81
N ALA A 943 -30.25 -30.49 19.83
CA ALA A 943 -31.03 -29.62 18.95
C ALA A 943 -31.84 -30.37 17.89
N SER A 944 -33.03 -29.85 17.58
CA SER A 944 -33.86 -30.25 16.43
C SER A 944 -33.41 -29.56 15.14
N ALA A 945 -33.65 -30.20 13.99
CA ALA A 945 -33.21 -29.71 12.69
C ALA A 945 -34.10 -28.56 12.14
N PRO A 946 -33.54 -27.63 11.35
CA PRO A 946 -34.31 -26.57 10.70
C PRO A 946 -35.01 -27.04 9.41
N ALA A 947 -36.19 -26.47 9.15
CA ALA A 947 -36.86 -26.54 7.85
C ALA A 947 -36.46 -25.32 6.97
N PRO A 948 -36.51 -25.42 5.62
CA PRO A 948 -35.99 -24.39 4.74
C PRO A 948 -36.90 -23.16 4.60
N ALA A 949 -36.28 -22.00 4.33
CA ALA A 949 -36.98 -20.76 3.99
C ALA A 949 -37.40 -20.72 2.50
N PRO A 950 -38.50 -20.01 2.15
CA PRO A 950 -38.88 -19.76 0.75
C PRO A 950 -38.01 -18.64 0.14
N ALA A 951 -37.77 -18.72 -1.17
CA ALA A 951 -36.93 -17.77 -1.89
C ALA A 951 -37.63 -16.46 -2.26
N ARG A 952 -36.90 -15.35 -2.12
CA ARG A 952 -36.95 -14.17 -3.01
C ARG A 952 -35.71 -13.30 -2.84
#